data_AF-A6GEW7-F1
#
_entry.id   AF-A6GEW7-F1
#
_cell.length_a   1.000
_cell.length_b   1.000
_cell.length_c   1.000
_cell.angle_alpha   90.00
_cell.angle_beta   90.00
_cell.angle_gamma   90.00
#
_symmetry.space_group_name_H-M   'P 1'
#
loop_
_entity.id
_entity.type
_entity.pdbx_description
1 polymer ?
#
loop_
_entity_poly.entity_id
_entity_poly.type
_entity_poly.pdbx_seq_one_letter_code
_entity_poly.pdbx_strand_id
1 'polypeptide(L)'
;MTHAHTPIVTSLDSGLDALPGGFRFAGVHAGIKRSRKDLALIHCTVPEGASAAGVVTRNPVRAACVERCDALLPAAGIRGVLVNSGNANAMTGAQGVEANAALAKATAAALESAADTVLTYSTGVIGVPLDAEKICEAIPGLVVAGSETDARAFAAAILTTDTVIKVAHTTLEFEGETVRLFGVAKGSGMVHPNMATTLGYVCTDAAVAPERLQAMLSAAIEPTFNAITVDGDTSTNDAVLVLASGAAEVEIGDAEAEAFQAALQAVLLTLAEQVARDGEGATRLLEVEVRGAPSPAIAKAIARGCCRSSLFKCSVFAGEVAGWGRLGAAAGQAALEAGYYDFDASALDIDAMGLALVRSGAPVAAEQVDLGELARRLRGPTVRWVLELGQGQANFTALGCDFSYDYVRINSDEARQVVVNAEGQIGRSVGLSSYTPILKHQLLVDGLSYVRRFKGLRVLVHLSGSAARKPTLVASVARDLELILDAELRVLVVVPDADTLAGLRATMSDGAYRLAEVIKDAATIGARLDRGQACALIQGTPDPGELVALGVRLGVGKLICLADDQGLHDAGGLVSELTPDQALTGLDRGRFGTHADENLAFARHAARQGLPALHLIDGRLPHALVAELFTEEGIGTLVTRQLR
;
A
#
# COMPACT_ATOMS: atom_id res chain seq x y z
N MET A 1 30.53 -7.96 25.30
CA MET A 1 30.05 -9.29 24.87
C MET A 1 29.55 -9.14 23.45
N THR A 2 29.65 -10.14 22.57
CA THR A 2 29.13 -10.01 21.20
C THR A 2 27.62 -10.27 21.21
N HIS A 3 26.83 -9.20 21.09
CA HIS A 3 25.38 -9.29 20.92
C HIS A 3 25.06 -10.00 19.60
N ALA A 4 24.10 -10.93 19.63
CA ALA A 4 23.65 -11.58 18.40
C ALA A 4 22.66 -10.65 17.67
N HIS A 5 22.82 -10.54 16.35
CA HIS A 5 21.96 -9.73 15.48
C HIS A 5 21.37 -10.63 14.39
N THR A 6 20.05 -10.61 14.23
CA THR A 6 19.38 -11.34 13.16
C THR A 6 19.50 -10.58 11.83
N PRO A 7 19.49 -11.26 10.66
CA PRO A 7 19.49 -10.57 9.38
C PRO A 7 18.24 -9.68 9.22
N ILE A 8 18.37 -8.59 8.46
CA ILE A 8 17.22 -7.73 8.14
C ILE A 8 16.22 -8.52 7.29
N VAL A 9 14.95 -8.48 7.71
CA VAL A 9 13.83 -9.11 7.00
C VAL A 9 12.93 -8.04 6.39
N THR A 10 12.58 -8.20 5.12
CA THR A 10 11.81 -7.21 4.34
C THR A 10 10.40 -7.69 3.96
N SER A 11 9.88 -8.69 4.66
CA SER A 11 8.52 -9.22 4.44
C SER A 11 7.72 -9.23 5.73
N LEU A 12 6.43 -8.92 5.59
CA LEU A 12 5.43 -9.08 6.64
C LEU A 12 4.91 -10.53 6.73
N ASP A 13 5.17 -11.38 5.73
CA ASP A 13 4.71 -12.78 5.70
C ASP A 13 5.58 -13.69 6.59
N SER A 14 6.82 -13.30 6.84
CA SER A 14 7.81 -14.06 7.60
C SER A 14 7.69 -13.95 9.13
N GLY A 15 6.59 -13.38 9.64
CA GLY A 15 6.26 -13.37 11.06
C GLY A 15 5.81 -11.99 11.55
N LEU A 16 4.53 -11.88 11.95
CA LEU A 16 4.04 -10.78 12.80
C LEU A 16 4.61 -10.85 14.23
N ASP A 17 5.28 -11.95 14.58
CA ASP A 17 5.95 -12.19 15.88
C ASP A 17 7.19 -11.28 16.12
N ALA A 18 7.61 -10.52 15.11
CA ALA A 18 8.75 -9.61 15.17
C ALA A 18 8.37 -8.13 15.36
N LEU A 19 7.08 -7.82 15.56
CA LEU A 19 6.66 -6.46 15.88
C LEU A 19 7.15 -6.08 17.29
N PRO A 20 7.69 -4.87 17.49
CA PRO A 20 8.14 -4.41 18.79
C PRO A 20 6.97 -4.33 19.78
N GLY A 21 7.20 -4.79 21.00
CA GLY A 21 6.26 -4.65 22.09
C GLY A 21 5.86 -3.20 22.35
N GLY A 22 4.65 -3.00 22.88
CA GLY A 22 4.16 -1.66 23.24
C GLY A 22 3.60 -0.84 22.08
N PHE A 23 3.49 -1.40 20.87
CA PHE A 23 2.87 -0.73 19.72
C PHE A 23 1.70 -1.52 19.13
N ARG A 24 0.72 -0.78 18.64
CA ARG A 24 -0.38 -1.26 17.78
C ARG A 24 -0.40 -0.46 16.49
N PHE A 25 -0.67 -1.14 15.38
CA PHE A 25 -0.74 -0.54 14.05
C PHE A 25 -2.16 -0.68 13.49
N ALA A 26 -2.63 0.36 12.81
CA ALA A 26 -3.94 0.34 12.16
C ALA A 26 -3.94 1.12 10.85
N GLY A 27 -4.82 0.71 9.93
CA GLY A 27 -5.10 1.46 8.71
C GLY A 27 -6.53 1.25 8.24
N VAL A 28 -7.24 2.34 7.93
CA VAL A 28 -8.62 2.32 7.45
C VAL A 28 -8.79 3.21 6.22
N HIS A 29 -9.94 3.07 5.56
CA HIS A 29 -10.38 3.98 4.52
C HIS A 29 -11.28 5.06 5.12
N ALA A 30 -10.74 6.27 5.28
CA ALA A 30 -11.44 7.48 5.71
C ALA A 30 -12.03 8.28 4.53
N GLY A 31 -11.76 7.90 3.28
CA GLY A 31 -12.36 8.53 2.09
C GLY A 31 -11.66 9.80 1.60
N ILE A 32 -10.35 9.92 1.88
CA ILE A 32 -9.45 10.94 1.31
C ILE A 32 -9.06 10.53 -0.12
N LYS A 33 -8.72 9.26 -0.31
CA LYS A 33 -8.54 8.63 -1.62
C LYS A 33 -9.89 8.10 -2.10
N ARG A 34 -10.05 7.89 -3.42
CA ARG A 34 -11.27 7.30 -3.99
C ARG A 34 -11.48 5.84 -3.56
N SER A 35 -10.38 5.12 -3.42
CA SER A 35 -10.31 3.73 -2.99
C SER A 35 -8.97 3.51 -2.28
N ARG A 36 -8.84 2.37 -1.59
CA ARG A 36 -7.71 2.01 -0.72
C ARG A 36 -7.73 2.73 0.63
N LYS A 37 -7.13 2.08 1.64
CA LYS A 37 -6.88 2.68 2.97
C LYS A 37 -6.06 3.96 2.82
N ASP A 38 -6.36 4.97 3.64
CA ASP A 38 -5.81 6.33 3.51
C ASP A 38 -5.65 7.07 4.84
N LEU A 39 -5.98 6.41 5.95
CA LEU A 39 -5.75 6.91 7.30
C LEU A 39 -5.11 5.79 8.13
N ALA A 40 -4.01 6.11 8.81
CA ALA A 40 -3.18 5.16 9.52
C ALA A 40 -2.84 5.65 10.92
N LEU A 41 -2.64 4.72 11.86
CA LEU A 41 -2.27 5.01 13.24
C LEU A 41 -1.19 4.05 13.74
N ILE A 42 -0.12 4.61 14.32
CA ILE A 42 0.75 3.91 15.27
C ILE A 42 0.30 4.35 16.66
N HIS A 43 -0.10 3.40 17.52
CA HIS A 43 -0.51 3.67 18.90
C HIS A 43 0.49 3.03 19.85
N CYS A 44 1.10 3.83 20.73
CA CYS A 44 1.90 3.33 21.84
C CYS A 44 0.99 2.93 23.01
N THR A 45 0.98 1.64 23.33
CA THR A 45 0.12 1.06 24.38
C THR A 45 0.75 1.11 25.77
N VAL A 46 2.01 1.55 25.88
CA VAL A 46 2.68 1.78 27.16
C VAL A 46 2.09 3.06 27.79
N PRO A 47 1.61 3.03 29.05
CA PRO A 47 0.94 4.17 29.68
C PRO A 47 1.76 5.45 29.69
N GLU A 48 3.07 5.32 29.94
CA GLU A 48 4.04 6.41 29.99
C GLU A 48 4.29 7.04 28.62
N GLY A 49 3.91 6.36 27.52
CA GLY A 49 4.15 6.75 26.14
C GLY A 49 5.59 6.47 25.68
N ALA A 50 5.81 6.60 24.36
CA ALA A 50 7.11 6.32 23.75
C ALA A 50 8.03 7.56 23.78
N SER A 51 9.33 7.32 23.88
CA SER A 51 10.33 8.29 23.42
C SER A 51 10.25 8.40 21.89
N ALA A 52 10.39 9.61 21.37
CA ALA A 52 10.30 9.88 19.94
C ALA A 52 11.45 10.78 19.49
N ALA A 53 12.06 10.41 18.37
CA ALA A 53 13.02 11.21 17.63
C ALA A 53 12.51 11.41 16.20
N GLY A 54 12.88 12.54 15.59
CA GLY A 54 12.53 12.79 14.20
C GLY A 54 13.51 13.67 13.46
N VAL A 55 13.53 13.47 12.15
CA VAL A 55 14.18 14.35 11.19
C VAL A 55 13.17 14.69 10.11
N VAL A 56 13.05 15.97 9.79
CA VAL A 56 12.00 16.48 8.88
C VAL A 56 12.60 17.26 7.72
N THR A 57 11.82 17.45 6.66
CA THR A 57 12.24 18.20 5.46
C THR A 57 12.83 19.58 5.78
N ARG A 58 13.88 19.97 5.07
CA ARG A 58 14.40 21.36 5.04
C ARG A 58 13.77 22.22 3.94
N ASN A 59 12.82 21.68 3.16
CA ASN A 59 12.10 22.49 2.18
C ASN A 59 11.43 23.67 2.90
N PRO A 60 11.65 24.93 2.48
CA PRO A 60 11.05 26.10 3.14
C PRO A 60 9.52 26.14 3.09
N VAL A 61 8.91 25.43 2.14
CA VAL A 61 7.45 25.33 1.97
C VAL A 61 6.92 24.18 2.82
N ARG A 62 7.21 24.18 4.13
CA ARG A 62 6.84 23.08 5.04
C ARG A 62 5.32 22.97 5.18
N ALA A 63 4.82 21.74 5.21
CA ALA A 63 3.42 21.49 5.56
C ALA A 63 3.17 21.76 7.06
N ALA A 64 1.94 22.10 7.41
CA ALA A 64 1.57 22.45 8.79
C ALA A 64 1.86 21.31 9.81
N CYS A 65 1.75 20.05 9.36
CA CYS A 65 2.07 18.88 10.17
C CYS A 65 3.58 18.78 10.47
N VAL A 66 4.43 19.10 9.50
CA VAL A 66 5.89 19.11 9.68
C VAL A 66 6.30 20.14 10.72
N GLU A 67 5.84 21.39 10.59
CA GLU A 67 6.19 22.46 11.53
C GLU A 67 5.78 22.14 12.97
N ARG A 68 4.56 21.59 13.14
CA ARG A 68 4.06 21.20 14.46
C ARG A 68 4.92 20.09 15.07
N CYS A 69 5.20 19.02 14.31
CA CYS A 69 5.94 17.87 14.83
C CYS A 69 7.42 18.21 15.07
N ASP A 70 8.04 19.06 14.25
CA ASP A 70 9.41 19.56 14.45
C ASP A 70 9.54 20.31 15.79
N ALA A 71 8.51 21.09 16.17
CA ALA A 71 8.49 21.81 17.44
C ALA A 71 8.26 20.90 18.67
N LEU A 72 7.77 19.67 18.46
CA LEU A 72 7.56 18.69 19.53
C LEU A 72 8.78 17.79 19.73
N LEU A 73 9.58 17.55 18.69
CA LEU A 73 10.62 16.54 18.68
C LEU A 73 12.01 17.13 19.04
N PRO A 74 12.87 16.36 19.75
CA PRO A 74 12.60 15.04 20.34
C PRO A 74 11.66 15.13 21.55
N ALA A 75 10.88 14.08 21.79
CA ALA A 75 9.85 14.05 22.83
C ALA A 75 9.88 12.77 23.66
N ALA A 76 9.39 12.86 24.89
CA ALA A 76 8.94 11.71 25.67
C ALA A 76 7.41 11.67 25.72
N GLY A 77 6.84 10.51 26.02
CA GLY A 77 5.41 10.36 26.27
C GLY A 77 4.52 10.41 25.03
N ILE A 78 5.05 10.16 23.84
CA ILE A 78 4.25 10.09 22.61
C ILE A 78 3.33 8.88 22.66
N ARG A 79 2.02 9.13 22.53
CA ARG A 79 0.97 8.11 22.56
C ARG A 79 0.55 7.65 21.17
N GLY A 80 0.76 8.44 20.13
CA GLY A 80 0.51 7.96 18.78
C GLY A 80 1.00 8.84 17.64
N VAL A 81 1.02 8.25 16.44
CA VAL A 81 1.33 8.91 15.18
C VAL A 81 0.18 8.67 14.21
N LEU A 82 -0.58 9.73 13.91
CA LEU A 82 -1.64 9.71 12.91
C LEU A 82 -1.06 10.11 11.55
N VAL A 83 -1.34 9.31 10.52
CA VAL A 83 -0.86 9.56 9.16
C VAL A 83 -2.02 9.51 8.18
N ASN A 84 -2.20 10.55 7.37
CA ASN A 84 -3.16 10.54 6.27
C ASN A 84 -2.44 10.53 4.91
N SER A 85 -3.00 9.84 3.92
CA SER A 85 -2.50 9.82 2.54
C SER A 85 -3.56 10.27 1.53
N GLY A 86 -3.11 10.83 0.41
CA GLY A 86 -3.96 11.40 -0.65
C GLY A 86 -4.13 12.92 -0.59
N ASN A 87 -3.78 13.56 0.53
CA ASN A 87 -3.73 15.02 0.68
C ASN A 87 -2.55 15.39 1.59
N ALA A 88 -1.65 16.25 1.10
CA ALA A 88 -0.44 16.63 1.82
C ALA A 88 -0.68 17.69 2.91
N ASN A 89 -1.82 18.38 2.91
CA ASN A 89 -2.06 19.54 3.77
C ASN A 89 -0.89 20.55 3.75
N ALA A 90 -0.33 20.75 2.55
CA ALA A 90 0.75 21.67 2.29
C ALA A 90 0.22 22.85 1.47
N MET A 91 0.72 24.05 1.72
CA MET A 91 0.27 25.29 1.08
C MET A 91 -1.24 25.58 1.23
N THR A 92 -1.84 25.20 2.37
CA THR A 92 -3.28 25.35 2.68
C THR A 92 -3.57 26.49 3.68
N GLY A 93 -2.55 27.27 4.06
CA GLY A 93 -2.69 28.44 4.93
C GLY A 93 -3.19 28.11 6.34
N ALA A 94 -3.86 29.07 6.97
CA ALA A 94 -4.36 28.95 8.35
C ALA A 94 -5.32 27.76 8.54
N GLN A 95 -6.16 27.48 7.53
CA GLN A 95 -7.07 26.33 7.55
C GLN A 95 -6.30 25.00 7.68
N GLY A 96 -5.14 24.87 7.02
CA GLY A 96 -4.30 23.68 7.14
C GLY A 96 -3.71 23.49 8.54
N VAL A 97 -3.34 24.59 9.19
CA VAL A 97 -2.85 24.59 10.58
C VAL A 97 -3.95 24.17 11.55
N GLU A 98 -5.15 24.76 11.40
CA GLU A 98 -6.33 24.43 12.20
C GLU A 98 -6.75 22.97 12.00
N ALA A 99 -6.79 22.49 10.75
CA ALA A 99 -7.08 21.11 10.42
C ALA A 99 -6.10 20.16 11.12
N ASN A 100 -4.78 20.43 11.03
CA ASN A 100 -3.76 19.62 11.67
C ASN A 100 -3.91 19.57 13.20
N ALA A 101 -4.20 20.71 13.84
CA ALA A 101 -4.47 20.77 15.28
C ALA A 101 -5.73 19.99 15.68
N ALA A 102 -6.79 20.05 14.85
CA ALA A 102 -8.02 19.29 15.07
C ALA A 102 -7.77 17.78 15.00
N LEU A 103 -6.99 17.30 14.03
CA LEU A 103 -6.63 15.88 13.93
C LEU A 103 -5.86 15.39 15.15
N ALA A 104 -4.87 16.16 15.62
CA ALA A 104 -4.10 15.82 16.81
C ALA A 104 -5.00 15.73 18.05
N LYS A 105 -5.90 16.72 18.22
CA LYS A 105 -6.86 16.75 19.34
C LYS A 105 -7.85 15.58 19.30
N ALA A 106 -8.42 15.28 18.14
CA ALA A 106 -9.38 14.19 17.98
C ALA A 106 -8.72 12.82 18.23
N THR A 107 -7.51 12.62 17.71
CA THR A 107 -6.72 11.41 17.96
C THR A 107 -6.39 11.28 19.45
N ALA A 108 -5.92 12.36 20.08
CA ALA A 108 -5.56 12.34 21.49
C ALA A 108 -6.77 12.02 22.38
N ALA A 109 -7.95 12.57 22.06
CA ALA A 109 -9.19 12.24 22.75
C ALA A 109 -9.56 10.75 22.60
N ALA A 110 -9.43 10.19 21.40
CA ALA A 110 -9.69 8.78 21.14
C ALA A 110 -8.67 7.82 21.80
N LEU A 111 -7.46 8.31 22.08
CA LEU A 111 -6.39 7.58 22.79
C LEU A 111 -6.35 7.88 24.31
N GLU A 112 -7.28 8.68 24.82
CA GLU A 112 -7.32 9.15 26.21
C GLU A 112 -5.99 9.77 26.65
N SER A 113 -5.49 10.70 25.84
CA SER A 113 -4.16 11.32 25.97
C SER A 113 -4.20 12.83 25.70
N ALA A 114 -3.07 13.51 25.89
CA ALA A 114 -2.94 14.94 25.59
C ALA A 114 -2.55 15.17 24.12
N ALA A 115 -2.99 16.30 23.55
CA ALA A 115 -2.82 16.57 22.11
C ALA A 115 -1.35 16.68 21.68
N ASP A 116 -0.47 17.16 22.54
CA ASP A 116 0.98 17.23 22.34
C ASP A 116 1.67 15.85 22.35
N THR A 117 1.02 14.82 22.89
CA THR A 117 1.50 13.43 22.82
C THR A 117 1.15 12.73 21.49
N VAL A 118 0.49 13.41 20.55
CA VAL A 118 0.16 12.87 19.23
C VAL A 118 0.94 13.60 18.14
N LEU A 119 1.68 12.85 17.34
CA LEU A 119 2.31 13.35 16.12
C LEU A 119 1.35 13.15 14.94
N THR A 120 1.35 14.09 14.00
CA THR A 120 0.50 14.05 12.81
C THR A 120 1.37 14.22 11.56
N TYR A 121 1.11 13.44 10.52
CA TYR A 121 1.76 13.57 9.22
C TYR A 121 0.76 13.39 8.07
N SER A 122 1.04 14.07 6.97
CA SER A 122 0.18 14.10 5.79
C SER A 122 1.02 13.89 4.53
N THR A 123 0.46 13.26 3.50
CA THR A 123 1.12 13.12 2.21
C THR A 123 0.11 13.03 1.07
N GLY A 124 0.43 13.57 -0.11
CA GLY A 124 -0.44 13.55 -1.27
C GLY A 124 -0.43 14.90 -2.01
N VAL A 125 -1.60 15.31 -2.50
CA VAL A 125 -1.72 16.53 -3.32
C VAL A 125 -1.49 17.79 -2.47
N ILE A 126 -0.71 18.73 -3.00
CA ILE A 126 -0.42 20.05 -2.41
C ILE A 126 -1.50 21.06 -2.81
N GLY A 127 -1.83 22.00 -1.92
CA GLY A 127 -2.75 23.12 -2.20
C GLY A 127 -4.24 22.79 -2.13
N VAL A 128 -4.60 21.53 -1.82
CA VAL A 128 -6.00 21.11 -1.63
C VAL A 128 -6.32 21.15 -0.13
N PRO A 129 -7.34 21.89 0.32
CA PRO A 129 -7.73 21.92 1.73
C PRO A 129 -8.02 20.51 2.28
N LEU A 130 -7.55 20.24 3.50
CA LEU A 130 -7.79 18.97 4.17
C LEU A 130 -9.19 18.94 4.78
N ASP A 131 -9.95 17.90 4.48
CA ASP A 131 -11.26 17.64 5.08
C ASP A 131 -11.08 17.01 6.48
N ALA A 132 -10.82 17.87 7.47
CA ALA A 132 -10.49 17.45 8.82
C ALA A 132 -11.68 16.79 9.54
N GLU A 133 -12.92 17.18 9.23
CA GLU A 133 -14.12 16.62 9.84
C GLU A 133 -14.27 15.14 9.47
N LYS A 134 -14.18 14.83 8.17
CA LYS A 134 -14.19 13.45 7.67
C LYS A 134 -13.13 12.56 8.33
N ILE A 135 -11.91 13.08 8.49
CA ILE A 135 -10.84 12.33 9.15
C ILE A 135 -11.15 12.14 10.64
N CYS A 136 -11.61 13.19 11.33
CA CYS A 136 -11.99 13.12 12.73
C CYS A 136 -13.09 12.08 12.99
N GLU A 137 -14.08 11.97 12.11
CA GLU A 137 -15.15 10.96 12.19
C GLU A 137 -14.64 9.53 12.03
N ALA A 138 -13.56 9.32 11.25
CA ALA A 138 -12.97 8.01 11.03
C ALA A 138 -12.04 7.54 12.17
N ILE A 139 -11.53 8.46 13.01
CA ILE A 139 -10.56 8.15 14.08
C ILE A 139 -11.06 7.09 15.07
N PRO A 140 -12.30 7.14 15.59
CA PRO A 140 -12.78 6.11 16.51
C PRO A 140 -12.73 4.70 15.90
N GLY A 141 -13.14 4.56 14.63
CA GLY A 141 -13.05 3.30 13.89
C GLY A 141 -11.61 2.85 13.66
N LEU A 142 -10.69 3.77 13.42
CA LEU A 142 -9.25 3.50 13.30
C LEU A 142 -8.65 2.96 14.61
N VAL A 143 -9.01 3.54 15.76
CA VAL A 143 -8.53 3.07 17.07
C VAL A 143 -9.07 1.68 17.38
N VAL A 144 -10.36 1.42 17.09
CA VAL A 144 -10.95 0.09 17.23
C VAL A 144 -10.26 -0.94 16.33
N ALA A 145 -10.03 -0.61 15.06
CA ALA A 145 -9.29 -1.48 14.13
C ALA A 145 -7.86 -1.79 14.61
N GLY A 146 -7.21 -0.85 15.30
CA GLY A 146 -5.90 -1.06 15.89
C GLY A 146 -5.85 -2.03 17.08
N SER A 147 -6.99 -2.47 17.61
CA SER A 147 -7.03 -3.41 18.74
C SER A 147 -6.40 -4.77 18.44
N GLU A 148 -6.49 -5.23 17.19
CA GLU A 148 -5.91 -6.51 16.73
C GLU A 148 -4.48 -6.38 16.19
N THR A 149 -3.95 -5.15 16.08
CA THR A 149 -2.68 -4.79 15.42
C THR A 149 -2.49 -5.34 14.00
N ASP A 150 -2.51 -4.46 13.01
CA ASP A 150 -2.25 -4.81 11.61
C ASP A 150 -1.26 -3.83 10.98
N ALA A 151 0.02 -4.21 11.02
CA ALA A 151 1.10 -3.45 10.40
C ALA A 151 0.98 -3.38 8.87
N ARG A 152 0.33 -4.37 8.23
CA ARG A 152 0.07 -4.35 6.78
C ARG A 152 -0.98 -3.32 6.44
N ALA A 153 -2.06 -3.23 7.22
CA ALA A 153 -3.07 -2.18 7.06
C ALA A 153 -2.47 -0.78 7.23
N PHE A 154 -1.62 -0.57 8.25
CA PHE A 154 -0.89 0.69 8.41
C PHE A 154 -0.03 1.00 7.19
N ALA A 155 0.82 0.05 6.78
CA ALA A 155 1.74 0.25 5.66
C ALA A 155 1.00 0.53 4.36
N ALA A 156 -0.13 -0.13 4.09
CA ALA A 156 -0.98 0.13 2.93
C ALA A 156 -1.67 1.51 2.98
N ALA A 157 -2.05 1.97 4.17
CA ALA A 157 -2.76 3.22 4.36
C ALA A 157 -1.90 4.46 4.09
N ILE A 158 -0.58 4.38 4.31
CA ILE A 158 0.34 5.52 4.08
C ILE A 158 0.78 5.68 2.62
N LEU A 159 0.54 4.68 1.74
CA LEU A 159 0.98 4.70 0.34
C LEU A 159 0.24 5.73 -0.52
N THR A 160 0.94 6.28 -1.51
CA THR A 160 0.36 7.14 -2.56
C THR A 160 0.50 6.51 -3.94
N THR A 161 1.60 6.82 -4.62
CA THR A 161 2.00 6.36 -5.95
C THR A 161 2.96 5.17 -5.86
N ASP A 162 3.28 4.72 -4.66
CA ASP A 162 4.01 3.50 -4.37
C ASP A 162 3.36 2.28 -5.03
N THR A 163 4.18 1.35 -5.53
CA THR A 163 3.69 0.09 -6.11
C THR A 163 3.77 -1.08 -5.13
N VAL A 164 4.61 -0.95 -4.09
CA VAL A 164 4.80 -1.98 -3.06
C VAL A 164 4.85 -1.41 -1.65
N ILE A 165 4.48 -2.25 -0.67
CA ILE A 165 4.72 -2.00 0.75
C ILE A 165 6.23 -2.11 1.03
N LYS A 166 6.76 -1.15 1.80
CA LYS A 166 8.18 -1.11 2.17
C LYS A 166 8.32 -1.31 3.66
N VAL A 167 8.94 -2.42 4.06
CA VAL A 167 9.12 -2.83 5.45
C VAL A 167 10.54 -3.32 5.69
N ALA A 168 11.03 -3.17 6.91
CA ALA A 168 12.29 -3.78 7.35
C ALA A 168 12.20 -4.07 8.85
N HIS A 169 12.61 -5.25 9.28
CA HIS A 169 12.69 -5.57 10.70
C HIS A 169 13.92 -6.41 11.04
N THR A 170 14.34 -6.31 12.30
CA THR A 170 15.45 -7.05 12.88
C THR A 170 15.29 -7.19 14.38
N THR A 171 16.04 -8.12 14.96
CA THR A 171 16.14 -8.32 16.41
C THR A 171 17.58 -8.30 16.88
N LEU A 172 17.76 -7.83 18.11
CA LEU A 172 19.02 -7.77 18.84
C LEU A 172 18.88 -8.52 20.16
N GLU A 173 19.92 -9.26 20.54
CA GLU A 173 19.97 -9.97 21.82
C GLU A 173 20.93 -9.27 22.79
N PHE A 174 20.39 -8.79 23.91
CA PHE A 174 21.12 -8.14 25.00
C PHE A 174 20.95 -8.94 26.28
N GLU A 175 22.02 -9.59 26.73
CA GLU A 175 22.04 -10.36 28.00
C GLU A 175 20.91 -11.42 28.15
N GLY A 176 20.36 -11.91 27.03
CA GLY A 176 19.26 -12.89 27.00
C GLY A 176 17.88 -12.28 26.77
N GLU A 177 17.79 -10.95 26.70
CA GLU A 177 16.58 -10.21 26.34
C GLU A 177 16.59 -9.79 24.87
N THR A 178 15.44 -9.93 24.21
CA THR A 178 15.26 -9.59 22.79
C THR A 178 14.73 -8.17 22.64
N VAL A 179 15.48 -7.33 21.91
CA VAL A 179 15.02 -6.03 21.39
C VAL A 179 14.64 -6.18 19.93
N ARG A 180 13.52 -5.58 19.53
CA ARG A 180 12.98 -5.60 18.16
C ARG A 180 13.01 -4.20 17.56
N LEU A 181 13.30 -4.13 16.26
CA LEU A 181 13.14 -2.93 15.45
C LEU A 181 12.26 -3.27 14.26
N PHE A 182 11.20 -2.50 14.04
CA PHE A 182 10.32 -2.61 12.88
C PHE A 182 10.16 -1.25 12.22
N GLY A 183 10.42 -1.19 10.93
CA GLY A 183 10.35 0.02 10.14
C GLY A 183 9.43 -0.14 8.94
N VAL A 184 8.73 0.95 8.61
CA VAL A 184 7.91 1.10 7.41
C VAL A 184 8.21 2.43 6.74
N ALA A 185 8.15 2.46 5.41
CA ALA A 185 8.35 3.69 4.66
C ALA A 185 7.38 3.80 3.46
N LYS A 186 7.18 5.02 2.98
CA LYS A 186 6.46 5.30 1.72
C LYS A 186 7.15 6.40 0.93
N GLY A 187 7.08 6.36 -0.38
CA GLY A 187 7.76 7.29 -1.28
C GLY A 187 8.17 6.56 -2.54
N SER A 188 7.89 7.20 -3.67
CA SER A 188 8.23 6.72 -5.01
C SER A 188 8.43 7.89 -5.98
N GLY A 189 7.73 9.00 -5.79
CA GLY A 189 7.96 10.29 -6.47
C GLY A 189 8.13 11.44 -5.49
N MET A 190 8.70 12.54 -5.97
CA MET A 190 9.18 13.68 -5.19
C MET A 190 10.11 13.19 -4.08
N VAL A 191 11.22 12.54 -4.46
CA VAL A 191 12.20 11.90 -3.57
C VAL A 191 13.60 12.48 -3.80
N HIS A 192 14.02 13.42 -2.95
CA HIS A 192 15.39 13.93 -2.86
C HIS A 192 15.73 14.43 -1.45
N PRO A 193 16.00 13.51 -0.48
CA PRO A 193 16.15 13.83 0.94
C PRO A 193 17.24 14.84 1.24
N ASN A 194 16.85 15.94 1.88
CA ASN A 194 17.74 16.88 2.55
C ASN A 194 17.25 17.06 4.00
N MET A 195 17.43 15.98 4.78
CA MET A 195 16.92 15.63 6.12
C MET A 195 15.76 14.61 6.17
N ALA A 196 15.03 14.38 5.07
CA ALA A 196 14.18 13.21 4.75
C ALA A 196 13.55 13.49 3.38
N THR A 197 13.20 12.46 2.56
CA THR A 197 12.30 12.62 1.37
C THR A 197 11.35 11.46 1.15
N THR A 198 10.67 11.14 2.23
CA THR A 198 9.74 10.04 2.35
C THR A 198 9.13 10.18 3.74
N LEU A 199 8.00 9.51 3.99
CA LEU A 199 7.58 9.25 5.35
C LEU A 199 8.14 7.88 5.76
N GLY A 200 8.97 7.87 6.79
CA GLY A 200 9.53 6.67 7.40
C GLY A 200 9.21 6.61 8.88
N TYR A 201 8.84 5.44 9.38
CA TYR A 201 8.50 5.22 10.78
C TYR A 201 9.19 3.95 11.27
N VAL A 202 10.03 4.07 12.28
CA VAL A 202 10.68 2.95 12.96
C VAL A 202 10.17 2.87 14.39
N CYS A 203 9.76 1.69 14.83
CA CYS A 203 9.35 1.40 16.19
C CYS A 203 10.35 0.42 16.81
N THR A 204 10.62 0.57 18.11
CA THR A 204 11.43 -0.36 18.90
C THR A 204 10.88 -0.51 20.31
N ASP A 205 11.01 -1.70 20.89
CA ASP A 205 10.61 -1.98 22.26
C ASP A 205 11.69 -1.66 23.29
N ALA A 206 12.92 -1.35 22.88
CA ALA A 206 13.96 -0.89 23.79
C ALA A 206 13.60 0.44 24.47
N ALA A 207 14.12 0.65 25.69
CA ALA A 207 14.05 1.93 26.37
C ALA A 207 15.23 2.81 25.92
N VAL A 208 14.93 4.00 25.39
CA VAL A 208 15.94 4.96 24.93
C VAL A 208 15.52 6.37 25.33
N ALA A 209 16.41 7.15 25.93
CA ALA A 209 16.16 8.56 26.20
C ALA A 209 15.95 9.35 24.89
N PRO A 210 15.01 10.32 24.83
CA PRO A 210 14.68 11.04 23.60
C PRO A 210 15.89 11.68 22.89
N GLU A 211 16.80 12.30 23.65
CA GLU A 211 17.98 12.97 23.12
C GLU A 211 18.99 11.98 22.53
N ARG A 212 19.15 10.82 23.18
CA ARG A 212 20.01 9.74 22.68
C ARG A 212 19.43 9.15 21.39
N LEU A 213 18.12 8.91 21.37
CA LEU A 213 17.41 8.43 20.19
C LEU A 213 17.53 9.41 19.02
N GLN A 214 17.45 10.72 19.30
CA GLN A 214 17.64 11.79 18.30
C GLN A 214 19.06 11.82 17.74
N ALA A 215 20.08 11.69 18.60
CA ALA A 215 21.47 11.63 18.16
C ALA A 215 21.72 10.41 17.26
N MET A 216 21.20 9.24 17.64
CA MET A 216 21.31 8.00 16.86
C MET A 216 20.62 8.11 15.50
N LEU A 217 19.39 8.63 15.44
CA LEU A 217 18.66 8.86 14.20
C LEU A 217 19.39 9.87 13.30
N SER A 218 19.89 10.97 13.88
CA SER A 218 20.58 12.02 13.14
C SER A 218 21.91 11.53 12.55
N ALA A 219 22.62 10.61 13.21
CA ALA A 219 23.79 9.93 12.66
C ALA A 219 23.41 8.93 11.56
N ALA A 220 22.30 8.20 11.73
CA ALA A 220 21.87 7.16 10.79
C ALA A 220 21.25 7.72 9.50
N ILE A 221 20.68 8.93 9.51
CA ILE A 221 19.94 9.45 8.36
C ILE A 221 20.84 9.74 7.16
N GLU A 222 22.09 10.17 7.42
CA GLU A 222 23.01 10.66 6.40
C GLU A 222 23.41 9.59 5.36
N PRO A 223 23.85 8.38 5.76
CA PRO A 223 24.16 7.30 4.83
C PRO A 223 22.94 6.51 4.35
N THR A 224 21.72 6.87 4.75
CA THR A 224 20.49 6.12 4.45
C THR A 224 19.53 6.93 3.59
N PHE A 225 18.48 7.52 4.17
CA PHE A 225 17.53 8.32 3.41
C PHE A 225 18.22 9.54 2.77
N ASN A 226 19.13 10.23 3.44
CA ASN A 226 19.90 11.33 2.81
C ASN A 226 20.92 10.87 1.75
N ALA A 227 21.01 9.58 1.45
CA ALA A 227 21.78 9.04 0.35
C ALA A 227 20.93 8.75 -0.90
N ILE A 228 19.59 8.77 -0.82
CA ILE A 228 18.74 8.38 -1.96
C ILE A 228 18.27 9.58 -2.80
N THR A 229 17.88 9.36 -4.05
CA THR A 229 17.17 10.32 -4.90
C THR A 229 16.44 9.62 -6.05
N VAL A 230 15.20 9.99 -6.33
CA VAL A 230 14.44 9.55 -7.52
C VAL A 230 14.51 10.62 -8.60
N ASP A 231 13.94 11.80 -8.33
CA ASP A 231 13.72 12.86 -9.31
C ASP A 231 14.45 14.16 -9.01
N GLY A 232 14.98 14.33 -7.81
CA GLY A 232 15.69 15.55 -7.41
C GLY A 232 14.81 16.56 -6.67
N ASP A 233 13.52 16.24 -6.47
CA ASP A 233 12.57 17.13 -5.82
C ASP A 233 12.40 16.78 -4.33
N THR A 234 12.80 17.68 -3.44
CA THR A 234 12.63 17.54 -1.98
C THR A 234 11.19 17.90 -1.60
N SER A 235 10.46 17.00 -0.96
CA SER A 235 9.05 17.21 -0.63
C SER A 235 8.83 18.18 0.54
N THR A 236 7.62 18.74 0.59
CA THR A 236 7.15 19.66 1.64
C THR A 236 6.79 18.96 2.96
N ASN A 237 6.75 17.62 2.96
CA ASN A 237 6.14 16.81 4.01
C ASN A 237 7.08 15.79 4.66
N ASP A 238 8.34 15.74 4.22
CA ASP A 238 9.20 14.61 4.54
C ASP A 238 9.50 14.48 6.02
N ALA A 239 9.50 13.25 6.52
CA ALA A 239 9.84 12.96 7.89
C ALA A 239 10.26 11.50 8.07
N VAL A 240 11.30 11.28 8.88
CA VAL A 240 11.63 9.96 9.42
C VAL A 240 11.53 10.04 10.93
N LEU A 241 10.74 9.14 11.53
CA LEU A 241 10.56 9.02 12.97
C LEU A 241 11.11 7.71 13.51
N VAL A 242 11.62 7.77 14.74
CA VAL A 242 11.90 6.59 15.55
C VAL A 242 11.13 6.71 16.86
N LEU A 243 10.37 5.68 17.22
CA LEU A 243 9.59 5.56 18.45
C LEU A 243 10.13 4.41 19.28
N ALA A 244 10.42 4.65 20.56
CA ALA A 244 10.92 3.67 21.51
C ALA A 244 9.92 3.52 22.67
N SER A 245 9.23 2.39 22.76
CA SER A 245 8.16 2.18 23.76
C SER A 245 8.70 1.83 25.15
N GLY A 246 9.93 1.30 25.23
CA GLY A 246 10.48 0.78 26.49
C GLY A 246 9.78 -0.48 27.01
N ALA A 247 9.03 -1.20 26.17
CA ALA A 247 8.34 -2.42 26.57
C ALA A 247 9.27 -3.64 26.77
N ALA A 248 10.48 -3.61 26.21
CA ALA A 248 11.54 -4.57 26.50
C ALA A 248 12.30 -4.15 27.76
N GLU A 249 12.77 -5.11 28.55
CA GLU A 249 13.58 -4.87 29.77
C GLU A 249 15.04 -4.53 29.43
N VAL A 250 15.26 -3.75 28.36
CA VAL A 250 16.58 -3.34 27.86
C VAL A 250 16.62 -1.83 27.67
N GLU A 251 17.50 -1.17 28.42
CA GLU A 251 17.84 0.24 28.23
C GLU A 251 19.07 0.37 27.33
N ILE A 252 18.98 1.20 26.29
CA ILE A 252 20.11 1.44 25.38
C ILE A 252 21.07 2.45 26.02
N GLY A 253 22.00 1.93 26.80
CA GLY A 253 23.12 2.66 27.38
C GLY A 253 24.35 2.64 26.46
N ASP A 254 25.52 2.93 27.02
CA ASP A 254 26.78 3.00 26.29
C ASP A 254 27.28 1.65 25.79
N ALA A 255 26.95 0.56 26.49
CA ALA A 255 27.33 -0.79 26.09
C ALA A 255 26.51 -1.29 24.89
N GLU A 256 25.24 -0.91 24.80
CA GLU A 256 24.29 -1.34 23.77
C GLU A 256 24.32 -0.44 22.53
N ALA A 257 24.85 0.78 22.69
CA ALA A 257 24.76 1.88 21.72
C ALA A 257 25.21 1.50 20.31
N GLU A 258 26.36 0.84 20.20
CA GLU A 258 26.97 0.50 18.92
C GLU A 258 26.12 -0.52 18.16
N ALA A 259 25.67 -1.58 18.85
CA ALA A 259 24.82 -2.62 18.26
C ALA A 259 23.46 -2.06 17.84
N PHE A 260 22.84 -1.23 18.69
CA PHE A 260 21.56 -0.58 18.38
C PHE A 260 21.69 0.40 17.21
N GLN A 261 22.74 1.24 17.19
CA GLN A 261 23.03 2.17 16.10
C GLN A 261 23.18 1.44 14.76
N ALA A 262 23.94 0.33 14.74
CA ALA A 262 24.15 -0.47 13.54
C ALA A 262 22.84 -1.08 13.02
N ALA A 263 22.00 -1.61 13.92
CA ALA A 263 20.70 -2.18 13.56
C ALA A 263 19.74 -1.10 13.04
N LEU A 264 19.65 0.06 13.71
CA LEU A 264 18.82 1.18 13.27
C LEU A 264 19.25 1.65 11.88
N GLN A 265 20.56 1.83 11.65
CA GLN A 265 21.08 2.22 10.35
C GLN A 265 20.78 1.17 9.27
N ALA A 266 20.89 -0.13 9.59
CA ALA A 266 20.58 -1.20 8.64
C ALA A 266 19.08 -1.23 8.25
N VAL A 267 18.18 -1.03 9.22
CA VAL A 267 16.73 -0.90 8.96
C VAL A 267 16.45 0.31 8.07
N LEU A 268 16.99 1.48 8.41
CA LEU A 268 16.80 2.71 7.63
C LEU A 268 17.39 2.59 6.21
N LEU A 269 18.57 1.99 6.05
CA LEU A 269 19.19 1.75 4.74
C LEU A 269 18.33 0.84 3.88
N THR A 270 17.81 -0.24 4.46
CA THR A 270 16.97 -1.21 3.78
C THR A 270 15.66 -0.60 3.31
N LEU A 271 15.05 0.28 4.13
CA LEU A 271 13.87 1.05 3.72
C LEU A 271 14.21 2.06 2.62
N ALA A 272 15.33 2.78 2.75
CA ALA A 272 15.76 3.76 1.76
C ALA A 272 16.04 3.12 0.39
N GLU A 273 16.65 1.93 0.35
CA GLU A 273 16.82 1.16 -0.88
C GLU A 273 15.47 0.77 -1.49
N GLN A 274 14.52 0.30 -0.68
CA GLN A 274 13.18 -0.03 -1.16
C GLN A 274 12.45 1.20 -1.75
N VAL A 275 12.65 2.39 -1.17
CA VAL A 275 12.13 3.66 -1.73
C VAL A 275 12.78 3.96 -3.08
N ALA A 276 14.11 3.89 -3.19
CA ALA A 276 14.81 4.16 -4.44
C ALA A 276 14.44 3.15 -5.54
N ARG A 277 14.28 1.88 -5.17
CA ARG A 277 13.91 0.78 -6.07
C ARG A 277 12.48 0.91 -6.59
N ASP A 278 11.56 1.38 -5.75
CA ASP A 278 10.16 1.65 -6.10
C ASP A 278 9.95 3.08 -6.61
N GLY A 279 10.99 3.72 -7.15
CA GLY A 279 10.85 5.03 -7.79
C GLY A 279 9.79 4.99 -8.90
N GLU A 280 9.05 6.08 -9.12
CA GLU A 280 7.96 6.12 -10.10
C GLU A 280 8.45 5.74 -11.51
N GLY A 281 7.94 4.62 -12.03
CA GLY A 281 8.35 4.08 -13.33
C GLY A 281 9.78 3.51 -13.37
N ALA A 282 10.45 3.38 -12.22
CA ALA A 282 11.78 2.78 -12.14
C ALA A 282 11.76 1.34 -12.63
N THR A 283 12.78 0.95 -13.40
CA THR A 283 13.00 -0.44 -13.79
C THR A 283 14.27 -1.02 -13.18
N ARG A 284 15.16 -0.15 -12.68
CA ARG A 284 16.45 -0.53 -12.09
C ARG A 284 16.81 0.37 -10.92
N LEU A 285 17.38 -0.21 -9.88
CA LEU A 285 18.09 0.53 -8.85
C LEU A 285 19.44 1.00 -9.40
N LEU A 286 19.76 2.26 -9.19
CA LEU A 286 21.05 2.87 -9.51
C LEU A 286 21.84 3.09 -8.22
N GLU A 287 23.08 2.63 -8.19
CA GLU A 287 24.05 2.93 -7.14
C GLU A 287 25.23 3.70 -7.76
N VAL A 288 25.55 4.87 -7.20
CA VAL A 288 26.74 5.64 -7.57
C VAL A 288 27.60 5.82 -6.33
N GLU A 289 28.79 5.24 -6.36
CA GLU A 289 29.81 5.43 -5.33
C GLU A 289 30.87 6.41 -5.82
N VAL A 290 31.14 7.43 -5.02
CA VAL A 290 32.25 8.37 -5.24
C VAL A 290 33.32 8.08 -4.19
N ARG A 291 34.57 7.94 -4.65
CA ARG A 291 35.74 7.70 -3.82
C ARG A 291 36.80 8.78 -4.00
N GLY A 292 37.62 8.96 -2.97
CA GLY A 292 38.78 9.83 -3.02
C GLY A 292 38.43 11.31 -3.21
N ALA A 293 37.28 11.76 -2.71
CA ALA A 293 36.90 13.17 -2.74
C ALA A 293 37.64 13.97 -1.64
N PRO A 294 37.78 15.30 -1.80
CA PRO A 294 38.47 16.15 -0.80
C PRO A 294 37.70 16.30 0.51
N SER A 295 36.37 16.09 0.51
CA SER A 295 35.56 16.12 1.72
C SER A 295 34.29 15.25 1.59
N PRO A 296 33.69 14.80 2.71
CA PRO A 296 32.43 14.06 2.67
C PRO A 296 31.28 14.83 2.01
N ALA A 297 31.23 16.15 2.20
CA ALA A 297 30.22 17.00 1.57
C ALA A 297 30.32 17.00 0.04
N ILE A 298 31.54 17.06 -0.51
CA ILE A 298 31.78 16.98 -1.96
C ILE A 298 31.49 15.57 -2.47
N ALA A 299 31.93 14.51 -1.76
CA ALA A 299 31.61 13.13 -2.14
C ALA A 299 30.09 12.92 -2.26
N LYS A 300 29.34 13.37 -1.24
CA LYS A 300 27.88 13.30 -1.22
C LYS A 300 27.24 14.08 -2.35
N ALA A 301 27.68 15.32 -2.57
CA ALA A 301 27.14 16.18 -3.61
C ALA A 301 27.32 15.56 -5.00
N ILE A 302 28.52 15.04 -5.29
CA ILE A 302 28.82 14.38 -6.57
C ILE A 302 28.00 13.10 -6.73
N ALA A 303 27.96 12.22 -5.72
CA ALA A 303 27.24 10.95 -5.79
C ALA A 303 25.73 11.19 -6.02
N ARG A 304 25.11 12.07 -5.22
CA ARG A 304 23.69 12.43 -5.37
C ARG A 304 23.42 13.16 -6.68
N GLY A 305 24.31 14.04 -7.11
CA GLY A 305 24.20 14.77 -8.36
C GLY A 305 24.21 13.85 -9.58
N CYS A 306 25.05 12.80 -9.55
CA CYS A 306 25.04 11.75 -10.55
C CYS A 306 23.71 10.99 -10.57
N CYS A 307 23.21 10.55 -9.41
CA CYS A 307 21.92 9.86 -9.31
C CYS A 307 20.71 10.74 -9.68
N ARG A 308 20.83 12.07 -9.64
CA ARG A 308 19.80 13.04 -10.05
C ARG A 308 19.82 13.36 -11.55
N SER A 309 20.96 13.21 -12.22
CA SER A 309 21.13 13.63 -13.62
C SER A 309 20.19 12.88 -14.57
N SER A 310 19.22 13.59 -15.16
CA SER A 310 18.25 13.00 -16.08
C SER A 310 18.94 12.31 -17.28
N LEU A 311 19.98 12.93 -17.85
CA LEU A 311 20.73 12.34 -18.96
C LEU A 311 21.39 11.01 -18.58
N PHE A 312 21.99 10.95 -17.39
CA PHE A 312 22.63 9.74 -16.91
C PHE A 312 21.59 8.67 -16.55
N LYS A 313 20.52 9.04 -15.84
CA LYS A 313 19.41 8.13 -15.54
C LYS A 313 18.76 7.54 -16.81
N CYS A 314 18.66 8.31 -17.90
CA CYS A 314 18.24 7.79 -19.22
C CYS A 314 19.21 6.74 -19.78
N SER A 315 20.51 6.93 -19.61
CA SER A 315 21.51 5.93 -20.01
C SER A 315 21.43 4.65 -19.19
N VAL A 316 21.12 4.77 -17.89
CA VAL A 316 20.86 3.62 -17.02
C VAL A 316 19.59 2.88 -17.49
N PHE A 317 18.51 3.59 -17.81
CA PHE A 317 17.28 3.00 -18.36
C PHE A 317 17.53 2.24 -19.67
N ALA A 318 18.35 2.83 -20.56
CA ALA A 318 18.71 2.23 -21.84
C ALA A 318 19.72 1.06 -21.72
N GLY A 319 20.37 0.88 -20.57
CA GLY A 319 21.49 -0.05 -20.44
C GLY A 319 22.69 0.34 -21.32
N GLU A 320 22.93 1.64 -21.48
CA GLU A 320 23.93 2.18 -22.40
C GLU A 320 25.37 1.99 -21.87
N VAL A 321 26.16 1.22 -22.61
CA VAL A 321 27.58 0.92 -22.28
C VAL A 321 28.45 2.19 -22.26
N ALA A 322 28.14 3.17 -23.11
CA ALA A 322 28.83 4.45 -23.17
C ALA A 322 28.35 5.48 -22.12
N GLY A 323 27.51 5.07 -21.16
CA GLY A 323 26.95 5.96 -20.13
C GLY A 323 27.99 6.67 -19.25
N TRP A 324 29.25 6.19 -19.21
CA TRP A 324 30.35 6.79 -18.45
C TRP A 324 30.59 8.27 -18.81
N GLY A 325 30.38 8.68 -20.07
CA GLY A 325 30.57 10.07 -20.47
C GLY A 325 29.53 11.00 -19.84
N ARG A 326 28.27 10.56 -19.78
CA ARG A 326 27.19 11.30 -19.10
C ARG A 326 27.34 11.27 -17.58
N LEU A 327 27.89 10.19 -17.02
CA LEU A 327 28.25 10.13 -15.60
C LEU A 327 29.35 11.14 -15.25
N GLY A 328 30.44 11.19 -16.02
CA GLY A 328 31.52 12.16 -15.83
C GLY A 328 31.03 13.61 -15.95
N ALA A 329 30.18 13.90 -16.94
CA ALA A 329 29.54 15.21 -17.08
C ALA A 329 28.65 15.57 -15.88
N ALA A 330 27.87 14.61 -15.35
CA ALA A 330 27.06 14.80 -14.16
C ALA A 330 27.91 15.05 -12.91
N ALA A 331 29.03 14.35 -12.77
CA ALA A 331 29.97 14.53 -11.66
C ALA A 331 30.59 15.93 -11.68
N GLY A 332 31.05 16.41 -12.84
CA GLY A 332 31.58 17.75 -13.01
C GLY A 332 30.54 18.85 -12.71
N GLN A 333 29.29 18.68 -13.18
CA GLN A 333 28.19 19.60 -12.87
C GLN A 333 27.89 19.62 -11.37
N ALA A 334 27.82 18.46 -10.72
CA ALA A 334 27.56 18.35 -9.29
C ALA A 334 28.68 18.96 -8.44
N ALA A 335 29.94 18.79 -8.84
CA ALA A 335 31.09 19.45 -8.23
C ALA A 335 30.97 20.98 -8.34
N LEU A 336 30.64 21.49 -9.52
CA LEU A 336 30.43 22.92 -9.76
C LEU A 336 29.32 23.51 -8.87
N GLU A 337 28.17 22.84 -8.78
CA GLU A 337 27.05 23.25 -7.93
C GLU A 337 27.40 23.23 -6.43
N ALA A 338 28.29 22.32 -6.02
CA ALA A 338 28.81 22.25 -4.66
C ALA A 338 29.94 23.25 -4.36
N GLY A 339 30.33 24.08 -5.33
CA GLY A 339 31.42 25.04 -5.19
C GLY A 339 32.82 24.41 -5.20
N TYR A 340 32.96 23.19 -5.74
CA TYR A 340 34.25 22.53 -5.91
C TYR A 340 34.80 22.77 -7.32
N TYR A 341 35.69 23.75 -7.44
CA TYR A 341 36.26 24.20 -8.73
C TYR A 341 37.56 23.48 -9.11
N ASP A 342 38.21 22.78 -8.18
CA ASP A 342 39.48 22.07 -8.41
C ASP A 342 39.28 20.62 -8.89
N PHE A 343 38.12 20.32 -9.47
CA PHE A 343 37.82 18.99 -10.02
C PHE A 343 38.74 18.70 -11.21
N ASP A 344 39.75 17.83 -11.01
CA ASP A 344 40.66 17.38 -12.06
C ASP A 344 40.11 16.14 -12.79
N ALA A 345 39.57 16.36 -13.99
CA ALA A 345 39.07 15.29 -14.83
C ALA A 345 40.18 14.34 -15.34
N SER A 346 41.45 14.75 -15.35
CA SER A 346 42.57 13.90 -15.78
C SER A 346 42.96 12.83 -14.74
N ALA A 347 42.50 12.98 -13.50
CA ALA A 347 42.68 11.98 -12.44
C ALA A 347 41.48 11.02 -12.31
N LEU A 348 40.40 11.25 -13.05
CA LEU A 348 39.13 10.53 -12.89
C LEU A 348 39.22 9.10 -13.44
N ASP A 349 38.90 8.12 -12.60
CA ASP A 349 38.61 6.75 -13.02
C ASP A 349 37.11 6.46 -12.87
N ILE A 350 36.55 5.69 -13.82
CA ILE A 350 35.15 5.25 -13.80
C ILE A 350 35.06 3.76 -14.03
N ASP A 351 34.35 3.08 -13.14
CA ASP A 351 33.96 1.68 -13.28
C ASP A 351 32.44 1.55 -13.37
N ALA A 352 31.98 0.62 -14.20
CA ALA A 352 30.58 0.19 -14.22
C ALA A 352 30.52 -1.32 -14.00
N MET A 353 29.75 -1.76 -13.01
CA MET A 353 29.55 -3.18 -12.71
C MET A 353 30.87 -3.98 -12.59
N GLY A 354 31.91 -3.33 -12.02
CA GLY A 354 33.24 -3.89 -11.82
C GLY A 354 34.13 -3.94 -13.07
N LEU A 355 33.74 -3.29 -14.17
CA LEU A 355 34.53 -3.17 -15.39
C LEU A 355 35.05 -1.74 -15.55
N ALA A 356 36.35 -1.62 -15.83
CA ALA A 356 37.04 -0.35 -16.04
C ALA A 356 36.63 0.30 -17.37
N LEU A 357 36.12 1.54 -17.32
CA LEU A 357 35.69 2.28 -18.50
C LEU A 357 36.51 3.54 -18.75
N VAL A 358 36.93 4.21 -17.69
CA VAL A 358 37.81 5.38 -17.76
C VAL A 358 38.96 5.17 -16.80
N ARG A 359 40.19 5.47 -17.26
CA ARG A 359 41.39 5.52 -16.43
C ARG A 359 42.17 6.78 -16.73
N SER A 360 42.56 7.51 -15.68
CA SER A 360 43.28 8.78 -15.78
C SER A 360 42.61 9.75 -16.77
N GLY A 361 41.29 9.92 -16.63
CA GLY A 361 40.49 10.81 -17.46
C GLY A 361 40.29 10.39 -18.91
N ALA A 362 40.81 9.24 -19.34
CA ALA A 362 40.72 8.75 -20.71
C ALA A 362 39.94 7.43 -20.79
N PRO A 363 39.18 7.19 -21.86
CA PRO A 363 38.47 5.92 -22.05
C PRO A 363 39.47 4.76 -22.18
N VAL A 364 39.16 3.64 -21.52
CA VAL A 364 39.86 2.37 -21.71
C VAL A 364 39.62 1.86 -23.14
N ALA A 365 40.63 1.27 -23.77
CA ALA A 365 40.51 0.76 -25.13
C ALA A 365 39.41 -0.31 -25.22
N ALA A 366 38.59 -0.28 -26.26
CA ALA A 366 37.41 -1.14 -26.37
C ALA A 366 37.76 -2.64 -26.35
N GLU A 367 38.96 -3.01 -26.82
CA GLU A 367 39.46 -4.39 -26.82
C GLU A 367 39.82 -4.90 -25.41
N GLN A 368 39.98 -3.99 -24.45
CA GLN A 368 40.29 -4.29 -23.05
C GLN A 368 39.03 -4.41 -22.18
N VAL A 369 37.86 -4.09 -22.72
CA VAL A 369 36.58 -4.12 -22.01
C VAL A 369 35.64 -5.11 -22.68
N ASP A 370 35.11 -6.06 -21.93
CA ASP A 370 34.04 -6.92 -22.44
C ASP A 370 32.71 -6.14 -22.48
N LEU A 371 32.48 -5.43 -23.59
CA LEU A 371 31.29 -4.60 -23.80
C LEU A 371 30.00 -5.45 -23.84
N GLY A 372 30.09 -6.71 -24.27
CA GLY A 372 28.95 -7.63 -24.30
C GLY A 372 28.50 -8.01 -22.89
N GLU A 373 29.46 -8.36 -22.03
CA GLU A 373 29.21 -8.62 -20.63
C GLU A 373 28.73 -7.37 -19.88
N LEU A 374 29.33 -6.20 -20.15
CA LEU A 374 28.87 -4.95 -19.55
C LEU A 374 27.41 -4.65 -19.94
N ALA A 375 27.06 -4.73 -21.23
CA ALA A 375 25.69 -4.53 -21.68
C ALA A 375 24.69 -5.49 -21.01
N ARG A 376 25.11 -6.73 -20.74
CA ARG A 376 24.30 -7.70 -19.99
C ARG A 376 24.13 -7.29 -18.52
N ARG A 377 25.20 -6.87 -17.85
CA ARG A 377 25.17 -6.42 -16.44
C ARG A 377 24.34 -5.15 -16.26
N LEU A 378 24.46 -4.18 -17.17
CA LEU A 378 23.69 -2.93 -17.14
C LEU A 378 22.18 -3.12 -17.30
N ARG A 379 21.74 -4.26 -17.86
CA ARG A 379 20.32 -4.62 -17.95
C ARG A 379 19.76 -5.26 -16.67
N GLY A 380 20.60 -5.56 -15.69
CA GLY A 380 20.21 -6.15 -14.41
C GLY A 380 19.33 -5.21 -13.57
N PRO A 381 18.71 -5.73 -12.49
CA PRO A 381 17.80 -4.96 -11.63
C PRO A 381 18.52 -3.93 -10.74
N THR A 382 19.84 -4.05 -10.59
CA THR A 382 20.69 -3.09 -9.88
C THR A 382 21.91 -2.81 -10.73
N VAL A 383 22.22 -1.52 -10.92
CA VAL A 383 23.33 -1.04 -11.73
C VAL A 383 24.23 -0.16 -10.86
N ARG A 384 25.48 -0.58 -10.69
CA ARG A 384 26.48 0.10 -9.86
C ARG A 384 27.54 0.77 -10.71
N TRP A 385 27.82 2.02 -10.39
CA TRP A 385 28.87 2.85 -10.96
C TRP A 385 29.78 3.38 -9.86
N VAL A 386 31.09 3.38 -10.10
CA VAL A 386 32.09 3.89 -9.15
C VAL A 386 32.91 4.97 -9.85
N LEU A 387 33.04 6.13 -9.21
CA LEU A 387 33.94 7.20 -9.61
C LEU A 387 35.06 7.31 -8.56
N GLU A 388 36.30 7.24 -9.00
CA GLU A 388 37.47 7.52 -8.15
C GLU A 388 38.05 8.87 -8.58
N LEU A 389 38.06 9.83 -7.66
CA LEU A 389 38.54 11.19 -7.93
C LEU A 389 40.03 11.35 -7.64
N GLY A 390 40.60 10.56 -6.72
CA GLY A 390 42.02 10.65 -6.34
C GLY A 390 42.44 11.98 -5.70
N GLN A 391 41.51 12.78 -5.19
CA GLN A 391 41.68 14.15 -4.69
C GLN A 391 41.53 14.27 -3.16
N GLY A 392 41.48 13.13 -2.45
CA GLY A 392 41.29 13.07 -1.01
C GLY A 392 41.03 11.64 -0.51
N GLN A 393 40.29 11.51 0.58
CA GLN A 393 40.00 10.21 1.24
C GLN A 393 38.51 10.02 1.53
N ALA A 394 37.66 10.99 1.19
CA ALA A 394 36.25 10.92 1.49
C ALA A 394 35.50 10.12 0.43
N ASN A 395 34.63 9.23 0.89
CA ASN A 395 33.80 8.37 0.05
C ASN A 395 32.33 8.56 0.40
N PHE A 396 31.45 8.42 -0.58
CA PHE A 396 30.01 8.43 -0.36
C PHE A 396 29.29 7.62 -1.45
N THR A 397 28.28 6.86 -1.05
CA THR A 397 27.42 6.11 -1.97
C THR A 397 26.02 6.72 -1.95
N ALA A 398 25.51 7.04 -3.13
CA ALA A 398 24.13 7.46 -3.31
C ALA A 398 23.33 6.39 -4.05
N LEU A 399 22.04 6.27 -3.70
CA LEU A 399 21.10 5.39 -4.38
C LEU A 399 20.09 6.21 -5.18
N GLY A 400 19.60 5.65 -6.27
CA GLY A 400 18.49 6.21 -7.02
C GLY A 400 17.91 5.17 -7.96
N CYS A 401 17.30 5.65 -9.03
CA CYS A 401 16.78 4.79 -10.08
C CYS A 401 17.09 5.34 -11.47
N ASP A 402 16.69 4.62 -12.49
CA ASP A 402 16.71 5.08 -13.87
C ASP A 402 15.59 6.12 -14.18
N PHE A 403 15.53 6.61 -15.42
CA PHE A 403 14.50 7.55 -15.88
C PHE A 403 13.76 6.97 -17.09
N SER A 404 12.55 6.45 -16.86
CA SER A 404 11.76 5.74 -17.87
C SER A 404 10.65 6.62 -18.46
N TYR A 405 10.01 6.11 -19.52
CA TYR A 405 8.80 6.73 -20.06
C TYR A 405 7.63 6.72 -19.06
N ASP A 406 7.56 5.73 -18.17
CA ASP A 406 6.50 5.60 -17.19
C ASP A 406 6.55 6.70 -16.13
N TYR A 407 7.74 7.17 -15.75
CA TYR A 407 7.88 8.33 -14.88
C TYR A 407 7.12 9.54 -15.44
N VAL A 408 7.35 9.85 -16.73
CA VAL A 408 6.71 10.99 -17.41
C VAL A 408 5.20 10.78 -17.48
N ARG A 409 4.76 9.56 -17.83
CA ARG A 409 3.35 9.21 -17.93
C ARG A 409 2.63 9.39 -16.59
N ILE A 410 3.13 8.76 -15.51
CA ILE A 410 2.54 8.80 -14.16
C ILE A 410 2.36 10.26 -13.70
N ASN A 411 3.44 11.04 -13.77
CA ASN A 411 3.41 12.43 -13.31
C ASN A 411 2.52 13.34 -14.18
N SER A 412 2.44 13.08 -15.48
CA SER A 412 1.54 13.81 -16.39
C SER A 412 0.06 13.45 -16.19
N ASP A 413 -0.23 12.20 -15.82
CA ASP A 413 -1.59 11.70 -15.55
C ASP A 413 -2.12 12.24 -14.21
N GLU A 414 -1.31 12.20 -13.16
CA GLU A 414 -1.65 12.72 -11.83
C GLU A 414 -1.91 14.24 -11.87
N ALA A 415 -1.09 15.00 -12.60
CA ALA A 415 -1.26 16.45 -12.72
C ALA A 415 -2.64 16.85 -13.28
N ARG A 416 -3.28 16.02 -14.12
CA ARG A 416 -4.62 16.30 -14.69
C ARG A 416 -5.76 16.07 -13.70
N GLN A 417 -5.48 15.40 -12.58
CA GLN A 417 -6.48 15.18 -11.54
C GLN A 417 -6.67 16.42 -10.66
N VAL A 418 -5.72 17.37 -10.66
CA VAL A 418 -5.85 18.63 -9.94
C VAL A 418 -6.62 19.62 -10.81
N VAL A 419 -7.76 20.11 -10.30
CA VAL A 419 -8.65 21.04 -11.01
C VAL A 419 -8.87 22.29 -10.19
N VAL A 420 -9.15 23.40 -10.86
CA VAL A 420 -9.56 24.65 -10.23
C VAL A 420 -11.07 24.80 -10.45
N ASN A 421 -11.84 24.93 -9.37
CA ASN A 421 -13.29 25.14 -9.47
C ASN A 421 -13.61 26.58 -9.94
N ALA A 422 -14.89 26.88 -10.18
CA ALA A 422 -15.32 28.19 -10.68
C ALA A 422 -14.97 29.34 -9.73
N GLU A 423 -14.81 29.03 -8.44
CA GLU A 423 -14.46 29.93 -7.36
C GLU A 423 -12.93 30.11 -7.19
N GLY A 424 -12.12 29.48 -8.06
CA GLY A 424 -10.66 29.58 -8.03
C GLY A 424 -9.99 28.66 -7.00
N GLN A 425 -10.73 27.78 -6.34
CA GLN A 425 -10.21 26.84 -5.35
C GLN A 425 -9.67 25.59 -6.03
N ILE A 426 -8.53 25.11 -5.54
CA ILE A 426 -7.89 23.88 -6.01
C ILE A 426 -8.61 22.68 -5.38
N GLY A 427 -9.03 21.74 -6.22
CA GLY A 427 -9.64 20.48 -5.84
C GLY A 427 -9.11 19.31 -6.65
N ARG A 428 -9.65 18.11 -6.40
CA ARG A 428 -9.30 16.89 -7.13
C ARG A 428 -10.49 16.36 -7.93
N SER A 429 -10.30 16.09 -9.22
CA SER A 429 -11.29 15.46 -10.10
C SER A 429 -10.89 14.03 -10.44
N VAL A 430 -11.69 13.07 -9.96
CA VAL A 430 -11.49 11.62 -10.15
C VAL A 430 -12.42 11.02 -11.23
N GLY A 431 -13.08 11.86 -12.02
CA GLY A 431 -13.96 11.44 -13.11
C GLY A 431 -13.20 10.84 -14.29
N LEU A 432 -13.82 9.93 -15.06
CA LEU A 432 -13.18 9.34 -16.25
C LEU A 432 -12.67 10.40 -17.24
N SER A 433 -13.30 11.57 -17.30
CA SER A 433 -12.89 12.67 -18.17
C SER A 433 -11.49 13.22 -17.87
N SER A 434 -10.99 13.12 -16.63
CA SER A 434 -9.67 13.64 -16.24
C SER A 434 -8.49 12.71 -16.58
N TYR A 435 -8.74 11.43 -16.90
CA TYR A 435 -7.67 10.48 -17.28
C TYR A 435 -7.26 10.59 -18.76
N THR A 436 -5.97 10.36 -19.05
CA THR A 436 -5.46 10.29 -20.43
C THR A 436 -6.05 9.11 -21.21
N PRO A 437 -6.10 9.19 -22.55
CA PRO A 437 -6.53 8.06 -23.38
C PRO A 437 -5.74 6.77 -23.12
N ILE A 438 -4.44 6.90 -22.83
CA ILE A 438 -3.55 5.76 -22.52
C ILE A 438 -3.97 5.11 -21.20
N LEU A 439 -4.16 5.91 -20.15
CA LEU A 439 -4.62 5.38 -18.87
C LEU A 439 -6.01 4.76 -18.97
N LYS A 440 -6.93 5.35 -19.73
CA LYS A 440 -8.25 4.74 -20.03
C LYS A 440 -8.10 3.39 -20.70
N HIS A 441 -7.24 3.29 -21.73
CA HIS A 441 -6.97 2.04 -22.41
C HIS A 441 -6.38 1.00 -21.45
N GLN A 442 -5.41 1.38 -20.62
CA GLN A 442 -4.80 0.49 -19.63
C GLN A 442 -5.83 -0.01 -18.60
N LEU A 443 -6.63 0.90 -18.02
CA LEU A 443 -7.72 0.54 -17.10
C LEU A 443 -8.73 -0.42 -17.75
N LEU A 444 -9.02 -0.25 -19.04
CA LEU A 444 -9.85 -1.17 -19.81
C LEU A 444 -9.17 -2.53 -20.00
N VAL A 445 -7.88 -2.56 -20.37
CA VAL A 445 -7.13 -3.82 -20.54
C VAL A 445 -7.01 -4.59 -19.23
N ASP A 446 -6.71 -3.90 -18.12
CA ASP A 446 -6.59 -4.50 -16.79
C ASP A 446 -7.95 -4.98 -16.29
N GLY A 447 -8.99 -4.16 -16.44
CA GLY A 447 -10.36 -4.54 -16.12
C GLY A 447 -10.82 -5.76 -16.93
N LEU A 448 -10.58 -5.79 -18.24
CA LEU A 448 -10.92 -6.93 -19.09
C LEU A 448 -10.11 -8.18 -18.75
N SER A 449 -8.82 -8.04 -18.42
CA SER A 449 -7.96 -9.15 -18.02
C SER A 449 -8.37 -9.73 -16.67
N TYR A 450 -8.81 -8.89 -15.74
CA TYR A 450 -9.38 -9.30 -14.47
C TYR A 450 -10.70 -10.06 -14.67
N VAL A 451 -11.63 -9.48 -15.43
CA VAL A 451 -12.94 -10.09 -15.72
C VAL A 451 -12.79 -11.44 -16.43
N ARG A 452 -11.81 -11.61 -17.32
CA ARG A 452 -11.51 -12.88 -18.00
C ARG A 452 -11.24 -14.05 -17.04
N ARG A 453 -10.78 -13.81 -15.80
CA ARG A 453 -10.56 -14.87 -14.80
C ARG A 453 -11.85 -15.58 -14.40
N PHE A 454 -12.99 -14.91 -14.53
CA PHE A 454 -14.29 -15.43 -14.12
C PHE A 454 -15.07 -16.06 -15.27
N LYS A 455 -14.54 -16.02 -16.51
CA LYS A 455 -15.20 -16.56 -17.70
C LYS A 455 -15.54 -18.05 -17.50
N GLY A 456 -16.81 -18.38 -17.73
CA GLY A 456 -17.33 -19.74 -17.61
C GLY A 456 -17.61 -20.20 -16.17
N LEU A 457 -17.35 -19.36 -15.15
CA LEU A 457 -17.72 -19.67 -13.77
C LEU A 457 -19.24 -19.86 -13.67
N ARG A 458 -19.65 -20.99 -13.11
CA ARG A 458 -21.07 -21.27 -12.83
C ARG A 458 -21.47 -20.64 -11.50
N VAL A 459 -22.48 -19.79 -11.53
CA VAL A 459 -23.02 -19.09 -10.36
C VAL A 459 -24.48 -19.46 -10.19
N LEU A 460 -24.87 -19.78 -8.97
CA LEU A 460 -26.27 -19.95 -8.60
C LEU A 460 -26.68 -18.76 -7.73
N VAL A 461 -27.68 -18.02 -8.17
CA VAL A 461 -28.21 -16.87 -7.46
C VAL A 461 -29.59 -17.23 -6.92
N HIS A 462 -29.73 -17.31 -5.60
CA HIS A 462 -31.03 -17.50 -4.95
C HIS A 462 -31.56 -16.14 -4.48
N LEU A 463 -32.67 -15.70 -5.09
CA LEU A 463 -33.39 -14.50 -4.66
C LEU A 463 -34.51 -14.94 -3.72
N SER A 464 -34.38 -14.62 -2.43
CA SER A 464 -35.36 -15.03 -1.43
C SER A 464 -36.70 -14.33 -1.61
N GLY A 465 -37.76 -14.90 -1.00
CA GLY A 465 -39.11 -14.35 -1.08
C GLY A 465 -39.28 -12.98 -0.41
N SER A 466 -38.40 -12.55 0.51
CA SER A 466 -38.43 -11.19 1.08
C SER A 466 -37.80 -10.19 0.10
N ALA A 467 -36.66 -10.55 -0.49
CA ALA A 467 -35.96 -9.74 -1.48
C ALA A 467 -36.75 -9.58 -2.79
N ALA A 468 -37.37 -10.65 -3.28
CA ALA A 468 -38.13 -10.67 -4.53
C ALA A 468 -39.38 -9.77 -4.55
N ARG A 469 -39.95 -9.44 -3.37
CA ARG A 469 -41.14 -8.56 -3.26
C ARG A 469 -40.84 -7.09 -3.49
N LYS A 470 -39.56 -6.69 -3.61
CA LYS A 470 -39.14 -5.31 -3.80
C LYS A 470 -38.77 -5.07 -5.27
N PRO A 471 -39.58 -4.31 -6.05
CA PRO A 471 -39.29 -4.07 -7.47
C PRO A 471 -37.93 -3.42 -7.72
N THR A 472 -37.49 -2.54 -6.81
CA THR A 472 -36.17 -1.88 -6.88
C THR A 472 -35.01 -2.87 -6.79
N LEU A 473 -35.17 -3.90 -5.96
CA LEU A 473 -34.19 -4.96 -5.78
C LEU A 473 -34.16 -5.90 -6.99
N VAL A 474 -35.33 -6.33 -7.46
CA VAL A 474 -35.44 -7.11 -8.70
C VAL A 474 -34.76 -6.38 -9.87
N ALA A 475 -34.97 -5.06 -9.99
CA ALA A 475 -34.31 -4.27 -11.01
C ALA A 475 -32.78 -4.15 -10.82
N SER A 476 -32.29 -4.10 -9.57
CA SER A 476 -30.85 -4.12 -9.29
C SER A 476 -30.21 -5.45 -9.66
N VAL A 477 -30.82 -6.56 -9.23
CA VAL A 477 -30.39 -7.91 -9.56
C VAL A 477 -30.38 -8.13 -11.07
N ALA A 478 -31.39 -7.62 -11.79
CA ALA A 478 -31.42 -7.69 -13.25
C ALA A 478 -30.22 -7.00 -13.91
N ARG A 479 -29.85 -5.78 -13.46
CA ARG A 479 -28.67 -5.07 -13.97
C ARG A 479 -27.37 -5.80 -13.64
N ASP A 480 -27.27 -6.37 -12.45
CA ASP A 480 -26.11 -7.17 -12.08
C ASP A 480 -26.02 -8.45 -12.92
N LEU A 481 -27.15 -9.11 -13.19
CA LEU A 481 -27.21 -10.27 -14.09
C LEU A 481 -26.75 -9.92 -15.51
N GLU A 482 -27.08 -8.73 -16.03
CA GLU A 482 -26.54 -8.28 -17.32
C GLU A 482 -25.02 -8.22 -17.30
N LEU A 483 -24.43 -7.55 -16.28
CA LEU A 483 -22.99 -7.43 -16.16
C LEU A 483 -22.30 -8.79 -16.01
N ILE A 484 -22.90 -9.69 -15.24
CA ILE A 484 -22.40 -11.06 -15.04
C ILE A 484 -22.42 -11.85 -16.35
N LEU A 485 -23.47 -11.70 -17.16
CA LEU A 485 -23.56 -12.36 -18.46
C LEU A 485 -22.60 -11.73 -19.49
N ASP A 486 -22.41 -10.42 -19.47
CA ASP A 486 -21.45 -9.71 -20.31
C ASP A 486 -20.01 -10.08 -19.96
N ALA A 487 -19.76 -10.43 -18.70
CA ALA A 487 -18.52 -11.03 -18.21
C ALA A 487 -18.37 -12.54 -18.55
N GLU A 488 -19.31 -13.13 -19.30
CA GLU A 488 -19.33 -14.54 -19.71
C GLU A 488 -19.41 -15.55 -18.55
N LEU A 489 -20.05 -15.20 -17.42
CA LEU A 489 -20.38 -16.16 -16.37
C LEU A 489 -21.66 -16.95 -16.73
N ARG A 490 -21.79 -18.15 -16.18
CA ARG A 490 -22.90 -19.07 -16.42
C ARG A 490 -23.86 -19.03 -15.23
N VAL A 491 -25.04 -18.43 -15.39
CA VAL A 491 -25.91 -18.12 -14.25
C VAL A 491 -27.18 -18.97 -14.23
N LEU A 492 -27.45 -19.59 -13.08
CA LEU A 492 -28.77 -20.09 -12.69
C LEU A 492 -29.34 -19.17 -11.61
N VAL A 493 -30.43 -18.45 -11.91
CA VAL A 493 -31.18 -17.69 -10.90
C VAL A 493 -32.38 -18.51 -10.41
N VAL A 494 -32.62 -18.51 -9.10
CA VAL A 494 -33.81 -19.10 -8.48
C VAL A 494 -34.67 -17.99 -7.92
N VAL A 495 -35.92 -17.95 -8.37
CA VAL A 495 -36.90 -16.90 -8.03
C VAL A 495 -38.17 -17.53 -7.45
N PRO A 496 -38.93 -16.82 -6.60
CA PRO A 496 -40.09 -17.41 -5.92
C PRO A 496 -41.30 -17.62 -6.83
N ASP A 497 -41.50 -16.76 -7.83
CA ASP A 497 -42.70 -16.76 -8.66
C ASP A 497 -42.43 -16.24 -10.08
N ALA A 498 -43.43 -16.42 -10.94
CA ALA A 498 -43.38 -15.98 -12.34
C ALA A 498 -43.35 -14.46 -12.48
N ASP A 499 -43.94 -13.72 -11.54
CA ASP A 499 -43.95 -12.26 -11.55
C ASP A 499 -42.56 -11.68 -11.31
N THR A 500 -41.80 -12.28 -10.40
CA THR A 500 -40.39 -11.94 -10.15
C THR A 500 -39.54 -12.21 -11.39
N LEU A 501 -39.74 -13.35 -12.07
CA LEU A 501 -39.07 -13.65 -13.33
C LEU A 501 -39.42 -12.63 -14.41
N ALA A 502 -40.69 -12.24 -14.52
CA ALA A 502 -41.13 -11.22 -15.46
C ALA A 502 -40.47 -9.87 -15.16
N GLY A 503 -40.35 -9.48 -13.89
CA GLY A 503 -39.65 -8.27 -13.46
C GLY A 503 -38.16 -8.25 -13.82
N LEU A 504 -37.45 -9.38 -13.64
CA LEU A 504 -36.06 -9.53 -14.09
C LEU A 504 -35.97 -9.34 -15.61
N ARG A 505 -36.79 -10.07 -16.37
CA ARG A 505 -36.80 -10.00 -17.84
C ARG A 505 -37.15 -8.63 -18.40
N ALA A 506 -38.04 -7.90 -17.73
CA ALA A 506 -38.46 -6.57 -18.14
C ALA A 506 -37.35 -5.51 -17.94
N THR A 507 -36.46 -5.73 -16.97
CA THR A 507 -35.36 -4.81 -16.68
C THR A 507 -34.11 -5.12 -17.52
N MET A 508 -33.86 -6.40 -17.81
CA MET A 508 -32.73 -6.82 -18.64
C MET A 508 -32.96 -6.50 -20.13
N SER A 509 -31.90 -6.03 -20.79
CA SER A 509 -31.79 -5.91 -22.23
C SER A 509 -31.92 -7.30 -22.87
N ASP A 510 -32.94 -7.48 -23.72
CA ASP A 510 -33.31 -8.77 -24.31
C ASP A 510 -33.55 -9.89 -23.28
N GLY A 511 -34.03 -9.55 -22.07
CA GLY A 511 -34.21 -10.49 -20.96
C GLY A 511 -35.02 -11.74 -21.31
N ALA A 512 -36.02 -11.61 -22.19
CA ALA A 512 -36.81 -12.74 -22.69
C ALA A 512 -35.97 -13.79 -23.45
N TYR A 513 -34.90 -13.36 -24.12
CA TYR A 513 -33.98 -14.24 -24.86
C TYR A 513 -32.78 -14.67 -24.00
N ARG A 514 -32.30 -13.79 -23.12
CA ARG A 514 -31.11 -14.02 -22.29
C ARG A 514 -31.38 -14.89 -21.06
N LEU A 515 -32.61 -14.91 -20.53
CA LEU A 515 -32.97 -15.65 -19.31
C LEU A 515 -34.10 -16.67 -19.56
N ALA A 516 -33.70 -17.94 -19.75
CA ALA A 516 -34.64 -19.03 -20.05
C ALA A 516 -35.22 -19.67 -18.78
N GLU A 517 -36.53 -19.84 -18.76
CA GLU A 517 -37.18 -20.60 -17.69
C GLU A 517 -36.87 -22.09 -17.84
N VAL A 518 -36.57 -22.76 -16.73
CA VAL A 518 -36.17 -24.16 -16.69
C VAL A 518 -36.90 -24.90 -15.57
N ILE A 519 -37.07 -26.21 -15.75
CA ILE A 519 -37.49 -27.12 -14.68
C ILE A 519 -36.28 -27.58 -13.86
N LYS A 520 -36.50 -28.09 -12.64
CA LYS A 520 -35.46 -28.57 -11.71
C LYS A 520 -34.81 -29.88 -12.19
N ASP A 521 -34.12 -29.84 -13.33
CA ASP A 521 -33.37 -30.95 -13.91
C ASP A 521 -31.91 -30.55 -14.17
N ALA A 522 -30.98 -31.14 -13.42
CA ALA A 522 -29.58 -30.74 -13.46
C ALA A 522 -28.92 -30.94 -14.83
N ALA A 523 -29.31 -31.98 -15.58
CA ALA A 523 -28.76 -32.25 -16.90
C ALA A 523 -29.18 -31.17 -17.93
N THR A 524 -30.47 -30.85 -17.96
CA THR A 524 -31.03 -29.81 -18.85
C THR A 524 -30.48 -28.44 -18.51
N ILE A 525 -30.41 -28.09 -17.22
CA ILE A 525 -29.87 -26.81 -16.76
C ILE A 525 -28.39 -26.73 -17.14
N GLY A 526 -27.58 -27.75 -16.83
CA GLY A 526 -26.16 -27.78 -17.16
C GLY A 526 -25.89 -27.58 -18.65
N ALA A 527 -26.63 -28.29 -19.52
CA ALA A 527 -26.49 -28.16 -20.97
C ALA A 527 -26.87 -26.78 -21.52
N ARG A 528 -27.75 -26.03 -20.85
CA ARG A 528 -28.06 -24.64 -21.21
C ARG A 528 -26.99 -23.67 -20.73
N LEU A 529 -26.54 -23.81 -19.49
CA LEU A 529 -25.43 -23.03 -18.94
C LEU A 529 -24.16 -23.17 -19.78
N ASP A 530 -23.84 -24.39 -20.25
CA ASP A 530 -22.66 -24.64 -21.10
C ASP A 530 -22.74 -23.98 -22.47
N ARG A 531 -23.95 -23.70 -22.96
CA ARG A 531 -24.20 -22.92 -24.19
C ARG A 531 -24.23 -21.41 -23.93
N GLY A 532 -23.90 -20.96 -22.71
CA GLY A 532 -23.92 -19.55 -22.33
C GLY A 532 -25.31 -18.96 -22.08
N GLN A 533 -26.34 -19.80 -21.98
CA GLN A 533 -27.70 -19.35 -21.72
C GLN A 533 -27.96 -19.24 -20.21
N ALA A 534 -28.39 -18.08 -19.73
CA ALA A 534 -28.83 -17.92 -18.35
C ALA A 534 -30.13 -18.69 -18.12
N CYS A 535 -30.24 -19.33 -16.96
CA CYS A 535 -31.39 -20.14 -16.59
C CYS A 535 -32.11 -19.53 -15.39
N ALA A 536 -33.43 -19.55 -15.40
CA ALA A 536 -34.29 -19.15 -14.28
C ALA A 536 -35.16 -20.31 -13.83
N LEU A 537 -35.08 -20.65 -12.55
CA LEU A 537 -35.85 -21.71 -11.92
C LEU A 537 -36.83 -21.09 -10.92
N ILE A 538 -38.13 -21.31 -11.15
CA ILE A 538 -39.18 -20.81 -10.25
C ILE A 538 -39.40 -21.82 -9.12
N GLN A 539 -39.14 -21.40 -7.87
CA GLN A 539 -39.40 -22.17 -6.65
C GLN A 539 -39.89 -21.25 -5.53
N GLY A 540 -41.16 -21.34 -5.16
CA GLY A 540 -41.76 -20.46 -4.15
C GLY A 540 -41.15 -20.57 -2.75
N THR A 541 -40.82 -21.78 -2.31
CA THR A 541 -40.13 -22.01 -1.03
C THR A 541 -39.16 -23.17 -1.21
N PRO A 542 -37.96 -22.90 -1.74
CA PRO A 542 -37.00 -23.94 -2.04
C PRO A 542 -36.46 -24.57 -0.75
N ASP A 543 -36.30 -25.89 -0.71
CA ASP A 543 -35.52 -26.53 0.34
C ASP A 543 -34.03 -26.15 0.16
N PRO A 544 -33.39 -25.49 1.15
CA PRO A 544 -32.00 -25.06 1.04
C PRO A 544 -31.03 -26.22 0.74
N GLY A 545 -31.29 -27.40 1.32
CA GLY A 545 -30.47 -28.60 1.11
C GLY A 545 -30.56 -29.12 -0.32
N GLU A 546 -31.75 -29.14 -0.93
CA GLU A 546 -31.94 -29.54 -2.32
C GLU A 546 -31.33 -28.52 -3.30
N LEU A 547 -31.38 -27.23 -2.96
CA LEU A 547 -30.84 -26.18 -3.82
C LEU A 547 -29.29 -26.20 -3.80
N VAL A 548 -28.68 -26.39 -2.63
CA VAL A 548 -27.24 -26.64 -2.52
C VAL A 548 -26.85 -27.90 -3.30
N ALA A 549 -27.61 -28.99 -3.17
CA ALA A 549 -27.33 -30.24 -3.89
C ALA A 549 -27.46 -30.07 -5.42
N LEU A 550 -28.39 -29.22 -5.88
CA LEU A 550 -28.48 -28.84 -7.28
C LEU A 550 -27.24 -28.05 -7.72
N GLY A 551 -26.79 -27.07 -6.93
CA GLY A 551 -25.58 -26.30 -7.20
C GLY A 551 -24.33 -27.19 -7.32
N VAL A 552 -24.16 -28.14 -6.39
CA VAL A 552 -23.05 -29.10 -6.42
C VAL A 552 -23.09 -29.97 -7.68
N ARG A 553 -24.25 -30.53 -8.03
CA ARG A 553 -24.40 -31.32 -9.28
C ARG A 553 -24.16 -30.50 -10.55
N LEU A 554 -24.48 -29.21 -10.51
CA LEU A 554 -24.21 -28.27 -11.59
C LEU A 554 -22.76 -27.75 -11.57
N GLY A 555 -21.89 -28.18 -10.65
CA GLY A 555 -20.51 -27.67 -10.58
C GLY A 555 -20.47 -26.15 -10.37
N VAL A 556 -21.40 -25.61 -9.59
CA VAL A 556 -21.45 -24.20 -9.24
C VAL A 556 -20.25 -23.85 -8.37
N GLY A 557 -19.49 -22.84 -8.78
CA GLY A 557 -18.36 -22.34 -8.01
C GLY A 557 -18.78 -21.41 -6.87
N LYS A 558 -19.89 -20.67 -7.05
CA LYS A 558 -20.44 -19.75 -6.06
C LYS A 558 -21.97 -19.83 -6.00
N LEU A 559 -22.52 -20.14 -4.83
CA LEU A 559 -23.93 -19.94 -4.50
C LEU A 559 -24.07 -18.60 -3.78
N ILE A 560 -24.96 -17.74 -4.25
CA ILE A 560 -25.21 -16.43 -3.65
C ILE A 560 -26.68 -16.37 -3.25
N CYS A 561 -26.94 -16.24 -1.95
CA CYS A 561 -28.28 -16.03 -1.42
C CYS A 561 -28.47 -14.54 -1.12
N LEU A 562 -29.43 -13.92 -1.80
CA LEU A 562 -29.82 -12.54 -1.56
C LEU A 562 -31.05 -12.53 -0.66
N ALA A 563 -30.89 -11.95 0.52
CA ALA A 563 -31.97 -11.72 1.47
C ALA A 563 -31.98 -10.26 1.91
N ASP A 564 -32.98 -9.88 2.72
CA ASP A 564 -33.01 -8.59 3.43
C ASP A 564 -32.12 -8.61 4.69
N ASP A 565 -30.97 -9.29 4.64
CA ASP A 565 -30.02 -9.45 5.74
C ASP A 565 -28.59 -9.60 5.20
N GLN A 566 -27.61 -9.08 5.93
CA GLN A 566 -26.18 -9.10 5.59
C GLN A 566 -25.54 -10.49 5.76
N GLY A 567 -26.17 -11.42 6.48
CA GLY A 567 -25.67 -12.79 6.61
C GLY A 567 -25.80 -13.33 8.03
N LEU A 568 -24.72 -13.95 8.52
CA LEU A 568 -24.64 -14.52 9.86
C LEU A 568 -24.00 -13.52 10.83
N HIS A 569 -24.61 -13.35 12.00
CA HIS A 569 -24.11 -12.47 13.05
C HIS A 569 -23.77 -13.28 14.30
N ASP A 570 -22.70 -12.90 15.00
CA ASP A 570 -22.41 -13.38 16.35
C ASP A 570 -22.36 -12.21 17.36
N ALA A 571 -21.87 -12.46 18.58
CA ALA A 571 -21.79 -11.42 19.61
C ALA A 571 -20.95 -10.19 19.21
N GLY A 572 -20.04 -10.33 18.23
CA GLY A 572 -19.21 -9.27 17.69
C GLY A 572 -19.77 -8.57 16.44
N GLY A 573 -20.95 -8.97 15.94
CA GLY A 573 -21.57 -8.43 14.73
C GLY A 573 -21.51 -9.38 13.54
N LEU A 574 -21.47 -8.82 12.32
CA LEU A 574 -21.47 -9.59 11.07
C LEU A 574 -20.19 -10.43 10.96
N VAL A 575 -20.38 -11.72 10.71
CA VAL A 575 -19.27 -12.64 10.44
C VAL A 575 -19.00 -12.63 8.94
N SER A 576 -17.88 -12.03 8.53
CA SER A 576 -17.53 -11.83 7.12
C SER A 576 -17.09 -13.13 6.43
N GLU A 577 -16.34 -14.00 7.11
CA GLU A 577 -15.80 -15.22 6.50
C GLU A 577 -15.75 -16.40 7.47
N LEU A 578 -16.07 -17.59 6.97
CA LEU A 578 -16.10 -18.84 7.70
C LEU A 578 -15.57 -19.99 6.82
N THR A 579 -14.75 -20.85 7.43
CA THR A 579 -14.53 -22.20 6.91
C THR A 579 -15.77 -23.07 7.16
N PRO A 580 -15.96 -24.18 6.41
CA PRO A 580 -17.05 -25.12 6.64
C PRO A 580 -17.11 -25.64 8.07
N ASP A 581 -15.95 -25.93 8.67
CA ASP A 581 -15.88 -26.47 10.03
C ASP A 581 -16.26 -25.42 11.08
N GLN A 582 -15.85 -24.16 10.88
CA GLN A 582 -16.27 -23.05 11.72
C GLN A 582 -17.78 -22.79 11.59
N ALA A 583 -18.31 -22.82 10.36
CA ALA A 583 -19.74 -22.68 10.12
C ALA A 583 -20.53 -23.78 10.85
N LEU A 584 -20.15 -25.05 10.69
CA LEU A 584 -20.84 -26.17 11.35
C LEU A 584 -20.75 -26.11 12.87
N THR A 585 -19.54 -25.88 13.40
CA THR A 585 -19.32 -25.81 14.84
C THR A 585 -20.10 -24.65 15.48
N GLY A 586 -20.09 -23.48 14.83
CA GLY A 586 -20.83 -22.32 15.32
C GLY A 586 -22.34 -22.53 15.24
N LEU A 587 -22.84 -23.12 14.15
CA LEU A 587 -24.26 -23.45 13.99
C LEU A 587 -24.74 -24.52 14.99
N ASP A 588 -23.93 -25.52 15.31
CA ASP A 588 -24.26 -26.56 16.30
C ASP A 588 -24.26 -26.01 17.74
N ARG A 589 -23.47 -24.97 17.99
CA ARG A 589 -23.42 -24.27 19.28
C ARG A 589 -24.43 -23.12 19.40
N GLY A 590 -25.23 -22.86 18.37
CA GLY A 590 -26.15 -21.72 18.36
C GLY A 590 -25.46 -20.35 18.40
N ARG A 591 -24.21 -20.26 17.91
CA ARG A 591 -23.40 -19.03 17.93
C ARG A 591 -23.92 -17.95 16.98
N PHE A 592 -24.58 -18.36 15.89
CA PHE A 592 -24.98 -17.46 14.81
C PHE A 592 -26.47 -17.15 14.83
N GLY A 593 -26.80 -15.87 14.64
CA GLY A 593 -28.15 -15.37 14.36
C GLY A 593 -28.24 -14.76 12.95
N THR A 594 -29.45 -14.58 12.47
CA THR A 594 -29.78 -13.94 11.18
C THR A 594 -31.23 -13.48 11.22
N HIS A 595 -31.57 -12.44 10.47
CA HIS A 595 -32.94 -11.98 10.23
C HIS A 595 -33.62 -12.75 9.08
N ALA A 596 -32.89 -13.61 8.37
CA ALA A 596 -33.43 -14.48 7.34
C ALA A 596 -33.17 -15.95 7.71
N ASP A 597 -34.14 -16.60 8.36
CA ASP A 597 -33.99 -17.94 8.97
C ASP A 597 -33.42 -19.02 8.03
N GLU A 598 -33.65 -18.90 6.71
CA GLU A 598 -33.11 -19.81 5.70
C GLU A 598 -31.58 -19.73 5.55
N ASN A 599 -30.95 -18.60 5.91
CA ASN A 599 -29.49 -18.42 5.83
C ASN A 599 -28.73 -19.43 6.69
N LEU A 600 -29.25 -19.76 7.88
CA LEU A 600 -28.66 -20.78 8.75
C LEU A 600 -28.70 -22.17 8.08
N ALA A 601 -29.80 -22.47 7.40
CA ALA A 601 -29.97 -23.73 6.68
C ALA A 601 -29.03 -23.78 5.46
N PHE A 602 -28.96 -22.71 4.66
CA PHE A 602 -28.02 -22.62 3.54
C PHE A 602 -26.57 -22.78 3.99
N ALA A 603 -26.14 -22.08 5.05
CA ALA A 603 -24.79 -22.21 5.61
C ALA A 603 -24.49 -23.64 6.04
N ARG A 604 -25.43 -24.29 6.74
CA ARG A 604 -25.30 -25.69 7.17
C ARG A 604 -25.16 -26.64 5.99
N HIS A 605 -26.03 -26.51 4.99
CA HIS A 605 -26.04 -27.41 3.84
C HIS A 605 -24.84 -27.20 2.92
N ALA A 606 -24.43 -25.96 2.67
CA ALA A 606 -23.22 -25.64 1.90
C ALA A 606 -21.96 -26.23 2.56
N ALA A 607 -21.84 -26.09 3.88
CA ALA A 607 -20.72 -26.62 4.63
C ALA A 607 -20.70 -28.17 4.64
N ARG A 608 -21.86 -28.84 4.66
CA ARG A 608 -21.94 -30.33 4.63
C ARG A 608 -21.78 -30.94 3.24
N GLN A 609 -22.40 -30.35 2.23
CA GLN A 609 -22.56 -30.98 0.91
C GLN A 609 -21.41 -30.70 -0.06
N GLY A 610 -20.33 -30.04 0.40
CA GLY A 610 -19.15 -29.84 -0.43
C GLY A 610 -19.25 -28.69 -1.43
N LEU A 611 -20.15 -27.72 -1.22
CA LEU A 611 -20.19 -26.53 -2.06
C LEU A 611 -18.87 -25.74 -1.93
N PRO A 612 -18.27 -25.23 -3.02
CA PRO A 612 -17.00 -24.50 -2.94
C PRO A 612 -17.12 -23.18 -2.16
N ALA A 613 -18.15 -22.39 -2.45
CA ALA A 613 -18.43 -21.13 -1.77
C ALA A 613 -19.94 -20.84 -1.70
N LEU A 614 -20.40 -20.43 -0.52
CA LEU A 614 -21.70 -19.82 -0.27
C LEU A 614 -21.48 -18.38 0.17
N HIS A 615 -22.23 -17.46 -0.43
CA HIS A 615 -22.30 -16.07 -0.04
C HIS A 615 -23.71 -15.74 0.43
N LEU A 616 -23.83 -15.20 1.64
CA LEU A 616 -25.06 -14.68 2.20
C LEU A 616 -24.94 -13.16 2.21
N ILE A 617 -25.75 -12.47 1.43
CA ILE A 617 -25.59 -11.02 1.22
C ILE A 617 -26.92 -10.28 1.30
N ASP A 618 -26.84 -9.01 1.74
CA ASP A 618 -27.98 -8.11 1.77
C ASP A 618 -28.27 -7.62 0.36
N GLY A 619 -29.37 -8.09 -0.22
CA GLY A 619 -29.78 -7.70 -1.55
C GLY A 619 -30.09 -6.21 -1.67
N ARG A 620 -30.44 -5.51 -0.58
CA ARG A 620 -30.77 -4.07 -0.61
C ARG A 620 -29.57 -3.20 -1.01
N LEU A 621 -28.34 -3.73 -0.90
CA LEU A 621 -27.14 -3.03 -1.34
C LEU A 621 -27.11 -2.96 -2.87
N PRO A 622 -26.95 -1.76 -3.46
CA PRO A 622 -26.77 -1.63 -4.90
C PRO A 622 -25.56 -2.43 -5.37
N HIS A 623 -25.72 -3.17 -6.47
CA HIS A 623 -24.65 -3.98 -7.07
C HIS A 623 -24.07 -5.08 -6.17
N ALA A 624 -24.86 -5.58 -5.21
CA ALA A 624 -24.44 -6.58 -4.24
C ALA A 624 -23.86 -7.85 -4.89
N LEU A 625 -24.45 -8.31 -5.99
CA LEU A 625 -23.95 -9.46 -6.74
C LEU A 625 -22.57 -9.22 -7.34
N VAL A 626 -22.36 -8.03 -7.91
CA VAL A 626 -21.10 -7.65 -8.56
C VAL A 626 -20.00 -7.48 -7.54
N ALA A 627 -20.31 -6.80 -6.42
CA ALA A 627 -19.40 -6.68 -5.29
C ALA A 627 -18.93 -8.08 -4.87
N GLU A 628 -19.86 -8.99 -4.58
CA GLU A 628 -19.51 -10.32 -4.05
C GLU A 628 -18.78 -11.23 -5.08
N LEU A 629 -19.06 -11.06 -6.37
CA LEU A 629 -18.44 -11.86 -7.42
C LEU A 629 -17.02 -11.40 -7.75
N PHE A 630 -16.78 -10.10 -7.80
CA PHE A 630 -15.58 -9.50 -8.39
C PHE A 630 -14.67 -8.76 -7.40
N THR A 631 -14.93 -8.74 -6.09
CA THR A 631 -14.05 -8.12 -5.09
C THR A 631 -13.36 -9.12 -4.17
N GLU A 632 -12.23 -8.70 -3.58
CA GLU A 632 -11.48 -9.44 -2.55
C GLU A 632 -12.01 -9.19 -1.12
N GLU A 633 -12.86 -8.19 -0.93
CA GLU A 633 -13.57 -7.89 0.32
C GLU A 633 -15.07 -8.10 0.07
N GLY A 634 -15.66 -9.17 0.63
CA GLY A 634 -17.09 -9.48 0.51
C GLY A 634 -17.96 -8.56 1.36
N ILE A 635 -19.23 -8.39 1.00
CA ILE A 635 -20.17 -7.46 1.66
C ILE A 635 -21.16 -8.16 2.60
N GLY A 636 -20.98 -9.46 2.82
CA GLY A 636 -21.79 -10.30 3.69
C GLY A 636 -20.99 -11.47 4.25
N THR A 637 -21.66 -12.57 4.58
CA THR A 637 -20.99 -13.78 5.09
C THR A 637 -20.58 -14.71 3.96
N LEU A 638 -19.29 -15.02 3.88
CA LEU A 638 -18.72 -16.04 3.00
C LEU A 638 -18.45 -17.33 3.77
N VAL A 639 -19.06 -18.45 3.35
CA VAL A 639 -18.65 -19.79 3.77
C VAL A 639 -17.88 -20.44 2.62
N THR A 640 -16.56 -20.57 2.75
CA THR A 640 -15.66 -20.97 1.65
C THR A 640 -14.68 -22.08 2.05
N ARG A 641 -14.39 -22.98 1.10
CA ARG A 641 -13.34 -24.02 1.26
C ARG A 641 -11.95 -23.53 0.88
N GLN A 642 -11.86 -22.39 0.21
CA GLN A 642 -10.62 -21.73 -0.12
C GLN A 642 -10.48 -20.56 0.84
N LEU A 643 -9.56 -20.66 1.80
CA LEU A 643 -9.15 -19.51 2.61
C LEU A 643 -8.47 -18.52 1.66
N ARG A 644 -8.91 -17.25 1.70
CA ARG A 644 -8.32 -16.17 0.93
C ARG A 644 -6.88 -15.89 1.35
#